data_AF-A0A2R6NHK3-F1
#
_entry.id   AF-A0A2R6NHK3-F1
#
_cell.length_a   1.000
_cell.length_b   1.000
_cell.length_c   1.000
_cell.angle_alpha   90.00
_cell.angle_beta   90.00
_cell.angle_gamma   90.00
#
_symmetry.space_group_name_H-M   'P 1'
#
loop_
_entity.id
_entity.type
_entity.pdbx_description
1 polymer ?
#
loop_
_entity_poly.entity_id
_entity_poly.type
_entity_poly.pdbx_seq_one_letter_code
_entity_poly.pdbx_strand_id
1 'polypeptide(L)'
;ATSDPLYVGQMVARLLEWYKAWAPIPELGGTLSKSYTEAFRTHVFSILPPSFSAGFKALVAATFNLTQDPSASGWMLNLFPPPTQGPYSRADVPLWNAFEQLGMQERYETLISSVCYEYIESHILETCAKEWDRPMLYILREWMTNRIVPWMVLPYAKGARNAEEARTMLQGIGSRLDFHVCKTLATLRIQEIFDIIIDFPESQKALEDLKECLQRVDHRSQLVQSLRTANRRRLLHPGADTKTILMQYVSIIRCLRIVDPPGVLLFKVADPIRRYLRCAYTIDYCEAWLILRVRDRPDTIRCIVASLVGDGESGDSLVDENEPIQPLQQAQMDDYGDPNWEPEPIDAGPEFRANRPSDIISTLVSIYDSKELFVKELQVLLAQRLLAIKDGNFDRERRNIEILKIRFGEAALQVCEVMLRDMTDSKRTDQHIQSQEQFILHPTIISRHFWPPLQSSTFKMPGQFKQIQENYAKEYVKFKPDKKLVWMSHLGTINLEVELDDRTVTADVPPLEAAFIELFSTKDVWSTTELIKEVGSIDRSSAIRALTTWTELGVLKEDSADSFRLLKVAEEAGPSMPSSSRTDDAEQEPPVFIEGMLKNLGTLPLDRIQQMLKFAPGYNRNIEQLGTFMEAARREGLVTVKDGMWRLHRE
;
A
#
# COMPACT_ATOMS: atom_id res chain seq x y z
N ALA A 1 44.58 -29.58 -10.35
CA ALA A 1 45.25 -28.29 -10.56
C ALA A 1 44.87 -27.37 -9.41
N THR A 2 45.83 -26.83 -8.68
CA THR A 2 45.63 -25.99 -7.51
C THR A 2 45.31 -24.56 -7.95
N SER A 3 44.27 -23.93 -7.38
CA SER A 3 43.96 -22.51 -7.57
C SER A 3 44.82 -21.58 -6.71
N ASP A 4 45.82 -22.13 -6.02
CA ASP A 4 46.71 -21.38 -5.13
C ASP A 4 47.64 -20.47 -5.96
N PRO A 5 47.57 -19.14 -5.73
CA PRO A 5 48.41 -18.13 -6.39
C PRO A 5 49.91 -18.44 -6.37
N LEU A 6 50.42 -19.09 -5.33
CA LEU A 6 51.84 -19.36 -5.16
C LEU A 6 52.39 -20.24 -6.29
N TYR A 7 51.72 -21.36 -6.58
CA TYR A 7 52.18 -22.31 -7.60
C TYR A 7 52.10 -21.72 -9.02
N VAL A 8 51.05 -20.93 -9.28
CA VAL A 8 50.90 -20.24 -10.56
C VAL A 8 51.99 -19.17 -10.71
N GLY A 9 52.28 -18.43 -9.64
CA GLY A 9 53.39 -17.47 -9.59
C GLY A 9 54.75 -18.11 -9.83
N GLN A 10 55.02 -19.27 -9.21
CA GLN A 10 56.25 -20.04 -9.44
C GLN A 10 56.40 -20.48 -10.90
N MET A 11 55.30 -20.94 -11.51
CA MET A 11 55.29 -21.32 -12.91
C MET A 11 55.58 -20.12 -13.83
N VAL A 12 54.97 -18.96 -13.56
CA VAL A 12 55.21 -17.72 -14.32
C VAL A 12 56.66 -17.28 -14.18
N ALA A 13 57.24 -17.33 -12.98
CA ALA A 13 58.65 -17.00 -12.76
C ALA A 13 59.56 -17.93 -13.58
N ARG A 14 59.28 -19.23 -13.59
CA ARG A 14 60.05 -20.23 -14.35
C ARG A 14 59.95 -20.03 -15.87
N LEU A 15 58.75 -19.71 -16.37
CA LEU A 15 58.54 -19.39 -17.79
C LEU A 15 59.31 -18.14 -18.19
N LEU A 16 59.36 -17.13 -17.33
CA LEU A 16 60.13 -15.90 -17.57
C LEU A 16 61.64 -16.17 -17.62
N GLU A 17 62.16 -17.03 -16.74
CA GLU A 17 63.56 -17.47 -16.78
C GLU A 17 63.89 -18.13 -18.12
N TRP A 18 63.06 -19.06 -18.60
CA TRP A 18 63.25 -19.73 -19.89
C TRP A 18 63.14 -18.77 -21.07
N TYR A 19 62.18 -17.85 -21.04
CA TYR A 19 62.03 -16.81 -22.06
C TYR A 19 63.30 -15.96 -22.18
N LYS A 20 63.89 -15.54 -21.06
CA LYS A 20 65.13 -14.76 -21.06
C LYS A 20 66.34 -15.57 -21.48
N ALA A 21 66.45 -16.81 -21.01
CA ALA A 21 67.59 -17.68 -21.30
C ALA A 21 67.67 -18.12 -22.76
N TRP A 22 66.51 -18.26 -23.43
CA TRP A 22 66.44 -18.68 -24.83
C TRP A 22 66.26 -17.50 -25.81
N ALA A 23 66.21 -16.26 -25.30
CA ALA A 23 66.09 -15.08 -26.15
C ALA A 23 67.31 -14.90 -27.07
N PRO A 24 67.11 -14.54 -28.34
CA PRO A 24 68.22 -14.25 -29.25
C PRO A 24 69.03 -13.05 -28.77
N ILE A 25 70.33 -13.04 -29.08
CA ILE A 25 71.22 -11.92 -28.74
C ILE A 25 70.70 -10.64 -29.43
N PRO A 26 70.63 -9.48 -28.75
CA PRO A 26 70.05 -8.24 -29.29
C PRO A 26 70.65 -7.79 -30.64
N GLU A 27 71.91 -8.15 -30.88
CA GLU A 27 72.67 -7.86 -32.10
C GLU A 27 72.08 -8.52 -33.36
N LEU A 28 71.28 -9.59 -33.20
CA LEU A 28 70.61 -10.30 -34.31
C LEU A 28 69.37 -9.56 -34.85
N GLY A 29 69.04 -8.39 -34.29
CA GLY A 29 68.00 -7.49 -34.79
C GLY A 29 66.59 -7.75 -34.26
N GLY A 30 65.73 -6.73 -34.38
CA GLY A 30 64.39 -6.72 -33.79
C GLY A 30 63.41 -7.72 -34.42
N THR A 31 63.60 -8.09 -35.69
CA THR A 31 62.72 -9.04 -36.39
C THR A 31 62.81 -10.45 -35.80
N LEU A 32 64.03 -10.93 -35.52
CA LEU A 32 64.24 -12.24 -34.91
C LEU A 32 63.71 -12.28 -33.47
N SER A 33 63.87 -11.19 -32.73
CA SER A 33 63.34 -11.05 -31.36
C SER A 33 61.81 -11.09 -31.33
N LYS A 34 61.14 -10.45 -32.30
CA LYS A 34 59.67 -10.50 -32.45
C LYS A 34 59.20 -11.91 -32.80
N SER A 35 59.83 -12.55 -33.79
CA SER A 35 59.50 -13.92 -34.22
C SER A 35 59.71 -14.95 -33.09
N TYR A 36 60.81 -14.82 -32.34
CA TYR A 36 61.06 -15.62 -31.15
C TYR A 36 59.96 -15.45 -30.10
N THR A 37 59.58 -14.20 -29.80
CA THR A 37 58.55 -13.89 -28.80
C THR A 37 57.20 -14.48 -29.20
N GLU A 38 56.81 -14.34 -30.46
CA GLU A 38 55.58 -14.91 -31.00
C GLU A 38 55.57 -16.45 -30.94
N ALA A 39 56.68 -17.09 -31.35
CA ALA A 39 56.82 -18.55 -31.31
C ALA A 39 56.77 -19.09 -29.86
N PHE A 40 57.51 -18.46 -28.95
CA PHE A 40 57.52 -18.84 -27.54
C PHE A 40 56.12 -18.76 -26.92
N ARG A 41 55.44 -17.62 -27.11
CA ARG A 41 54.05 -17.42 -26.64
C ARG A 41 53.11 -18.48 -27.20
N THR A 42 53.19 -18.75 -28.50
CA THR A 42 52.34 -19.74 -29.17
C THR A 42 52.50 -21.15 -28.57
N HIS A 43 53.74 -21.57 -28.31
CA HIS A 43 54.02 -22.88 -27.70
C HIS A 43 53.63 -22.96 -26.23
N VAL A 44 53.88 -21.92 -25.43
CA VAL A 44 53.46 -21.91 -24.02
C VAL A 44 51.94 -22.03 -23.94
N PHE A 45 51.23 -21.21 -24.71
CA PHE A 45 49.78 -21.16 -24.62
C PHE A 45 49.04 -22.36 -25.22
N SER A 46 49.67 -23.17 -26.07
CA SER A 46 49.08 -24.40 -26.57
C SER A 46 49.13 -25.55 -25.55
N ILE A 47 49.97 -25.44 -24.51
CA ILE A 47 50.19 -26.47 -23.50
C ILE A 47 49.47 -26.16 -22.18
N LEU A 48 49.12 -24.89 -21.92
CA LEU A 48 48.44 -24.50 -20.68
C LEU A 48 47.04 -25.15 -20.56
N PRO A 49 46.75 -25.87 -19.46
CA PRO A 49 45.45 -26.50 -19.26
C PRO A 49 44.36 -25.46 -18.95
N PRO A 50 43.07 -25.77 -19.18
CA PRO A 50 41.96 -24.86 -18.87
C PRO A 50 41.95 -24.37 -17.41
N SER A 51 42.38 -25.23 -16.46
CA SER A 51 42.48 -24.90 -15.04
C SER A 51 43.48 -23.78 -14.72
N PHE A 52 44.42 -23.48 -15.63
CA PHE A 52 45.34 -22.36 -15.46
C PHE A 52 44.59 -21.02 -15.36
N SER A 53 43.48 -20.85 -16.08
CA SER A 53 42.69 -19.61 -16.06
C SER A 53 42.20 -19.25 -14.64
N ALA A 54 41.72 -20.23 -13.87
CA ALA A 54 41.26 -20.03 -12.50
C ALA A 54 42.42 -19.65 -11.57
N GLY A 55 43.56 -20.33 -11.68
CA GLY A 55 44.76 -20.03 -10.90
C GLY A 55 45.38 -18.67 -11.27
N PHE A 56 45.40 -18.32 -12.55
CA PHE A 56 45.86 -17.02 -13.03
C PHE A 56 44.97 -15.89 -12.50
N LYS A 57 43.65 -16.07 -12.54
CA LYS A 57 42.71 -15.10 -11.95
C LYS A 57 42.95 -14.93 -10.44
N ALA A 58 43.14 -16.02 -9.69
CA ALA A 58 43.47 -15.97 -8.26
C ALA A 58 44.79 -15.23 -8.00
N LEU A 59 45.81 -15.45 -8.84
CA LEU A 59 47.08 -14.74 -8.79
C LEU A 59 46.90 -13.23 -9.06
N VAL A 60 46.11 -12.86 -10.06
CA VAL A 60 45.79 -11.44 -10.34
C VAL A 60 45.02 -10.83 -9.17
N ALA A 61 44.04 -11.52 -8.59
CA ALA A 61 43.30 -11.06 -7.41
C ALA A 61 44.22 -10.82 -6.19
N ALA A 62 45.24 -11.65 -5.99
CA ALA A 62 46.22 -11.45 -4.91
C ALA A 62 47.00 -10.12 -5.06
N THR A 63 47.23 -9.64 -6.28
CA THR A 63 47.88 -8.33 -6.51
C THR A 63 47.01 -7.14 -6.07
N PHE A 64 45.69 -7.33 -6.01
CA PHE A 64 44.76 -6.29 -5.56
C PHE A 64 44.94 -6.01 -4.06
N ASN A 65 45.09 -7.07 -3.25
CA ASN A 65 45.30 -6.97 -1.79
C ASN A 65 46.64 -6.29 -1.44
N LEU A 66 47.66 -6.43 -2.29
CA LEU A 66 48.96 -5.79 -2.09
C LEU A 66 48.92 -4.26 -2.20
N THR A 67 47.90 -3.69 -2.84
CA THR A 67 47.69 -2.23 -2.82
C THR A 67 47.21 -1.71 -1.48
N GLN A 68 46.68 -2.61 -0.63
CA GLN A 68 46.05 -2.27 0.65
C GLN A 68 46.95 -2.64 1.82
N ASP A 69 47.63 -3.79 1.74
CA ASP A 69 48.56 -4.28 2.74
C ASP A 69 49.86 -4.77 2.07
N PRO A 70 50.95 -3.98 2.13
CA PRO A 70 52.25 -4.34 1.57
C PRO A 70 52.84 -5.64 2.17
N SER A 71 52.37 -6.08 3.34
CA SER A 71 52.83 -7.28 4.01
C SER A 71 52.12 -8.56 3.54
N ALA A 72 50.99 -8.43 2.84
CA ALA A 72 50.07 -9.54 2.54
C ALA A 72 50.60 -10.60 1.57
N SER A 73 51.75 -10.39 0.89
CA SER A 73 52.34 -11.44 0.04
C SER A 73 53.87 -11.42 0.00
N GLY A 74 54.50 -11.67 1.15
CA GLY A 74 55.96 -11.85 1.23
C GLY A 74 56.52 -12.93 0.29
N TRP A 75 55.72 -13.93 -0.09
CA TRP A 75 56.11 -14.94 -1.07
C TRP A 75 56.29 -14.38 -2.49
N MET A 76 55.54 -13.33 -2.87
CA MET A 76 55.63 -12.72 -4.20
C MET A 76 56.96 -11.98 -4.39
N LEU A 77 57.44 -11.32 -3.34
CA LEU A 77 58.76 -10.68 -3.30
C LEU A 77 59.91 -11.67 -3.48
N ASN A 78 59.75 -12.91 -2.98
CA ASN A 78 60.75 -13.96 -3.14
C ASN A 78 60.83 -14.48 -4.58
N LEU A 79 59.69 -14.57 -5.29
CA LEU A 79 59.65 -15.06 -6.67
C LEU A 79 59.97 -13.97 -7.69
N PHE A 80 59.64 -12.71 -7.38
CA PHE A 80 59.75 -11.57 -8.28
C PHE A 80 60.47 -10.42 -7.56
N PRO A 81 61.79 -10.49 -7.37
CA PRO A 81 62.54 -9.46 -6.65
C PRO A 81 62.52 -8.12 -7.41
N PRO A 82 62.25 -6.98 -6.73
CA PRO A 82 62.27 -5.67 -7.37
C PRO A 82 63.70 -5.27 -7.77
N PRO A 83 63.88 -4.61 -8.93
CA PRO A 83 65.21 -4.21 -9.43
C PRO A 83 65.87 -3.10 -8.59
N THR A 84 65.09 -2.29 -7.88
CA THR A 84 65.57 -1.27 -6.92
C THR A 84 64.64 -1.20 -5.71
N GLN A 85 65.17 -1.35 -4.50
CA GLN A 85 64.42 -1.22 -3.24
C GLN A 85 64.20 0.27 -2.91
N GLY A 86 63.36 0.95 -3.70
CA GLY A 86 62.87 2.27 -3.35
C GLY A 86 61.71 2.16 -2.34
N PRO A 87 61.56 3.08 -1.37
CA PRO A 87 60.52 3.02 -0.34
C PRO A 87 59.07 3.13 -0.85
N TYR A 88 58.87 3.31 -2.17
CA TYR A 88 57.56 3.51 -2.81
C TYR A 88 57.29 2.54 -3.98
N SER A 89 58.11 1.50 -4.19
CA SER A 89 57.90 0.55 -5.29
C SER A 89 56.95 -0.57 -4.88
N ARG A 90 55.82 -0.72 -5.57
CA ARG A 90 54.88 -1.82 -5.30
C ARG A 90 55.51 -3.18 -5.61
N ALA A 91 55.28 -4.16 -4.73
CA ALA A 91 55.85 -5.50 -4.83
C ALA A 91 55.42 -6.29 -6.08
N ASP A 92 54.28 -5.95 -6.69
CA ASP A 92 53.69 -6.66 -7.82
C ASP A 92 54.19 -6.17 -9.19
N VAL A 93 54.95 -5.07 -9.25
CA VAL A 93 55.48 -4.52 -10.52
C VAL A 93 56.28 -5.54 -11.34
N PRO A 94 57.22 -6.32 -10.76
CA PRO A 94 57.99 -7.27 -11.56
C PRO A 94 57.16 -8.47 -12.04
N LEU A 95 56.08 -8.83 -11.34
CA LEU A 95 55.11 -9.82 -11.80
C LEU A 95 54.33 -9.31 -13.02
N TRP A 96 53.85 -8.06 -12.99
CA TRP A 96 53.20 -7.44 -14.15
C TRP A 96 54.16 -7.28 -15.34
N ASN A 97 55.45 -7.03 -15.09
CA ASN A 97 56.49 -7.10 -16.14
C ASN A 97 56.58 -8.49 -16.76
N ALA A 98 56.49 -9.54 -15.95
CA ALA A 98 56.51 -10.92 -16.43
C ALA A 98 55.29 -11.22 -17.31
N PHE A 99 54.09 -10.79 -16.89
CA PHE A 99 52.86 -10.98 -17.67
C PHE A 99 52.91 -10.29 -19.04
N GLU A 100 53.50 -9.11 -19.13
CA GLU A 100 53.67 -8.39 -20.40
C GLU A 100 54.66 -9.12 -21.33
N GLN A 101 55.85 -9.49 -20.82
CA GLN A 101 56.86 -10.19 -21.63
C GLN A 101 56.33 -11.52 -22.16
N LEU A 102 55.63 -12.27 -21.31
CA LEU A 102 55.02 -13.55 -21.66
C LEU A 102 53.70 -13.42 -22.46
N GLY A 103 53.20 -12.21 -22.70
CA GLY A 103 51.94 -11.98 -23.43
C GLY A 103 50.67 -12.42 -22.70
N MET A 104 50.75 -12.69 -21.39
CA MET A 104 49.61 -13.11 -20.57
C MET A 104 48.62 -11.97 -20.31
N GLN A 105 49.11 -10.73 -20.26
CA GLN A 105 48.28 -9.54 -20.02
C GLN A 105 47.25 -9.31 -21.13
N GLU A 106 47.66 -9.39 -22.40
CA GLU A 106 46.77 -9.24 -23.56
C GLU A 106 45.84 -10.46 -23.72
N ARG A 107 46.38 -11.67 -23.59
CA ARG A 107 45.61 -12.91 -23.77
C ARG A 107 44.51 -13.10 -22.73
N TYR A 108 44.74 -12.67 -21.49
CA TYR A 108 43.83 -12.87 -20.35
C TYR A 108 43.24 -11.55 -19.82
N GLU A 109 43.14 -10.52 -20.66
CA GLU A 109 42.57 -9.21 -20.31
C GLU A 109 41.16 -9.32 -19.71
N THR A 110 40.34 -10.25 -20.20
CA THR A 110 38.98 -10.52 -19.69
C THR A 110 39.00 -11.09 -18.26
N LEU A 111 40.00 -11.90 -17.91
CA LEU A 111 40.17 -12.40 -16.55
C LEU A 111 40.64 -11.28 -15.62
N ILE A 112 41.57 -10.44 -16.08
CA ILE A 112 42.07 -9.29 -15.31
C ILE A 112 40.93 -8.32 -15.00
N SER A 113 40.13 -7.96 -16.00
CA SER A 113 38.96 -7.11 -15.80
C SER A 113 37.87 -7.77 -14.93
N SER A 114 37.72 -9.10 -14.99
CA SER A 114 36.76 -9.82 -14.14
C SER A 114 37.07 -9.71 -12.64
N VAL A 115 38.34 -9.57 -12.26
CA VAL A 115 38.74 -9.34 -10.86
C VAL A 115 38.20 -7.99 -10.39
N CYS A 116 38.28 -6.93 -11.21
CA CYS A 116 37.67 -5.64 -10.88
C CYS A 116 36.15 -5.75 -10.73
N TYR A 117 35.48 -6.47 -11.64
CA TYR A 117 34.02 -6.66 -11.57
C TYR A 117 33.61 -7.37 -10.27
N GLU A 118 34.26 -8.47 -9.90
CA GLU A 118 33.96 -9.19 -8.64
C GLU A 118 34.22 -8.34 -7.39
N TYR A 119 35.27 -7.52 -7.42
CA TYR A 119 35.58 -6.62 -6.30
C TYR A 119 34.56 -5.50 -6.16
N ILE A 120 34.10 -4.95 -7.29
CA ILE A 120 33.01 -3.96 -7.33
C ILE A 120 31.71 -4.58 -6.80
N GLU A 121 31.34 -5.77 -7.30
CA GLU A 121 30.12 -6.47 -6.87
C GLU A 121 30.15 -6.77 -5.37
N SER A 122 31.25 -7.30 -4.86
CA SER A 122 31.41 -7.61 -3.43
C SER A 122 31.32 -6.35 -2.57
N HIS A 123 32.02 -5.27 -2.96
CA HIS A 123 31.99 -4.03 -2.21
C HIS A 123 30.60 -3.40 -2.18
N ILE A 124 29.90 -3.34 -3.32
CA ILE A 124 28.53 -2.80 -3.39
C ILE A 124 27.58 -3.62 -2.51
N LEU A 125 27.67 -4.95 -2.53
CA LEU A 125 26.84 -5.80 -1.68
C LEU A 125 27.11 -5.59 -0.19
N GLU A 126 28.37 -5.40 0.21
CA GLU A 126 28.74 -5.19 1.61
C GLU A 126 28.37 -3.78 2.12
N THR A 127 28.54 -2.74 1.31
CA THR A 127 28.38 -1.34 1.76
C THR A 127 27.02 -0.73 1.45
N CYS A 128 26.33 -1.20 0.41
CA CYS A 128 25.13 -0.54 -0.08
C CYS A 128 23.85 -1.34 0.20
N ALA A 129 23.92 -2.64 0.50
CA ALA A 129 22.72 -3.43 0.77
C ALA A 129 21.98 -2.88 1.99
N LYS A 130 20.66 -2.66 1.83
CA LYS A 130 19.76 -2.07 2.85
C LYS A 130 20.16 -0.70 3.41
N GLU A 131 21.04 0.03 2.74
CA GLU A 131 21.46 1.37 3.12
C GLU A 131 20.88 2.38 2.12
N TRP A 132 19.87 3.17 2.53
CA TRP A 132 19.09 4.02 1.60
C TRP A 132 19.14 5.52 1.90
N ASP A 133 19.57 5.89 3.11
CA ASP A 133 19.44 7.25 3.67
C ASP A 133 20.45 8.26 3.09
N ARG A 134 21.50 7.76 2.42
CA ARG A 134 22.62 8.57 1.91
C ARG A 134 22.97 8.20 0.47
N PRO A 135 23.51 9.14 -0.32
CA PRO A 135 23.88 8.88 -1.70
C PRO A 135 25.08 7.95 -1.77
N MET A 136 24.89 6.78 -2.37
CA MET A 136 25.90 5.73 -2.52
C MET A 136 26.67 5.85 -3.82
N LEU A 137 26.04 6.31 -4.90
CA LEU A 137 26.69 6.34 -6.22
C LEU A 137 27.96 7.21 -6.22
N TYR A 138 27.91 8.37 -5.56
CA TYR A 138 29.08 9.23 -5.39
C TYR A 138 30.19 8.55 -4.58
N ILE A 139 29.84 7.94 -3.44
CA ILE A 139 30.78 7.25 -2.55
C ILE A 139 31.47 6.10 -3.29
N LEU A 140 30.71 5.33 -4.09
CA LEU A 140 31.24 4.23 -4.90
C LEU A 140 32.21 4.71 -5.99
N ARG A 141 31.94 5.84 -6.64
CA ARG A 141 32.85 6.43 -7.64
C ARG A 141 34.13 6.95 -7.00
N GLU A 142 34.02 7.59 -5.84
CA GLU A 142 35.19 8.02 -5.06
C GLU A 142 36.03 6.81 -4.63
N TRP A 143 35.40 5.78 -4.09
CA TRP A 143 36.06 4.53 -3.73
C TRP A 143 36.76 3.87 -4.93
N MET A 144 36.09 3.77 -6.08
CA MET A 144 36.69 3.23 -7.31
C MET A 144 37.94 4.04 -7.71
N THR A 145 37.86 5.36 -7.64
CA THR A 145 38.97 6.26 -7.95
C THR A 145 40.15 6.07 -6.99
N ASN A 146 39.88 5.80 -5.72
CA ASN A 146 40.91 5.65 -4.69
C ASN A 146 41.48 4.23 -4.57
N ARG A 147 40.75 3.20 -5.00
CA ARG A 147 41.12 1.78 -4.82
C ARG A 147 41.40 1.05 -6.12
N ILE A 148 40.49 1.16 -7.09
CA ILE A 148 40.56 0.38 -8.33
C ILE A 148 41.48 1.08 -9.34
N VAL A 149 41.35 2.39 -9.52
CA VAL A 149 42.17 3.14 -10.49
C VAL A 149 43.68 3.01 -10.25
N PRO A 150 44.21 3.14 -9.00
CA PRO A 150 45.64 2.94 -8.75
C PRO A 150 46.11 1.52 -9.05
N TRP A 151 45.26 0.52 -8.82
CA TRP A 151 45.57 -0.86 -9.20
C TRP A 151 45.64 -1.03 -10.73
N MET A 152 44.69 -0.41 -11.46
CA MET A 152 44.58 -0.51 -12.93
C MET A 152 45.74 0.10 -13.72
N VAL A 153 46.53 1.00 -13.11
CA VAL A 153 47.68 1.62 -13.79
C VAL A 153 48.66 0.56 -14.30
N LEU A 154 48.91 -0.51 -13.53
CA LEU A 154 49.83 -1.57 -13.94
C LEU A 154 49.32 -2.43 -15.12
N PRO A 155 48.10 -3.00 -15.09
CA PRO A 155 47.57 -3.78 -16.21
C PRO A 155 47.16 -2.98 -17.45
N TYR A 156 46.95 -1.66 -17.37
CA TYR A 156 46.38 -0.90 -18.50
C TYR A 156 47.12 0.39 -18.89
N ALA A 157 47.92 1.00 -18.01
CA ALA A 157 48.53 2.32 -18.24
C ALA A 157 50.02 2.40 -17.88
N LYS A 158 50.73 1.27 -17.90
CA LYS A 158 52.13 1.15 -17.48
C LYS A 158 53.12 1.99 -18.31
N GLY A 159 52.81 2.22 -19.59
CA GLY A 159 53.64 3.01 -20.51
C GLY A 159 53.44 4.53 -20.41
N ALA A 160 52.55 5.00 -19.53
CA ALA A 160 52.23 6.40 -19.41
C ALA A 160 53.39 7.20 -18.79
N ARG A 161 53.76 8.31 -19.43
CA ARG A 161 54.86 9.18 -19.01
C ARG A 161 54.42 10.23 -18.00
N ASN A 162 53.12 10.54 -17.98
CA ASN A 162 52.49 11.48 -17.08
C ASN A 162 51.08 11.01 -16.70
N ALA A 163 50.49 11.66 -15.70
CA ALA A 163 49.17 11.31 -15.20
C ALA A 163 48.05 11.48 -16.25
N GLU A 164 48.24 12.37 -17.23
CA GLU A 164 47.24 12.67 -18.25
C GLU A 164 47.20 11.58 -19.34
N GLU A 165 48.35 11.10 -19.78
CA GLU A 165 48.46 9.94 -20.67
C GLU A 165 47.90 8.68 -20.00
N ALA A 166 48.15 8.49 -18.70
CA ALA A 166 47.57 7.38 -17.94
C ALA A 166 46.03 7.46 -17.91
N ARG A 167 45.46 8.66 -17.71
CA ARG A 167 44.00 8.86 -17.74
C ARG A 167 43.41 8.52 -19.11
N THR A 168 44.06 8.93 -20.19
CA THR A 168 43.62 8.61 -21.56
C THR A 168 43.65 7.11 -21.83
N MET A 169 44.72 6.42 -21.41
CA MET A 169 44.81 4.95 -21.53
C MET A 169 43.73 4.23 -20.71
N LEU A 170 43.39 4.74 -19.52
CA LEU A 170 42.37 4.16 -18.65
C LEU A 170 40.93 4.51 -19.02
N GLN A 171 40.68 5.50 -19.89
CA GLN A 171 39.34 6.00 -20.17
C GLN A 171 38.38 4.90 -20.67
N GLY A 172 38.86 4.02 -21.55
CA GLY A 172 38.04 2.94 -22.11
C GLY A 172 37.61 1.91 -21.07
N ILE A 173 38.53 1.45 -20.22
CA ILE A 173 38.22 0.49 -19.16
C ILE A 173 37.50 1.15 -17.98
N GLY A 174 37.83 2.41 -17.66
CA GLY A 174 37.17 3.20 -16.62
C GLY A 174 35.69 3.41 -16.91
N SER A 175 35.31 3.73 -18.15
CA SER A 175 33.90 3.86 -18.54
C SER A 175 33.13 2.53 -18.43
N ARG A 176 33.78 1.40 -18.77
CA ARG A 176 33.21 0.05 -18.59
C ARG A 176 32.98 -0.30 -17.12
N LEU A 177 33.89 0.09 -16.22
CA LEU A 177 33.76 -0.14 -14.78
C LEU A 177 32.71 0.77 -14.15
N ASP A 178 32.65 2.05 -14.54
CA ASP A 178 31.59 2.96 -14.09
C ASP A 178 30.19 2.49 -14.53
N PHE A 179 30.05 2.04 -15.79
CA PHE A 179 28.83 1.40 -16.25
C PHE A 179 28.49 0.16 -15.40
N HIS A 180 29.49 -0.66 -15.06
CA HIS A 180 29.29 -1.84 -14.23
C HIS A 180 28.89 -1.50 -12.78
N VAL A 181 29.44 -0.43 -12.19
CA VAL A 181 28.97 0.10 -10.89
C VAL A 181 27.52 0.51 -10.97
N CYS A 182 27.15 1.31 -11.98
CA CYS A 182 25.76 1.75 -12.16
C CYS A 182 24.82 0.55 -12.36
N LYS A 183 25.23 -0.45 -13.15
CA LYS A 183 24.46 -1.66 -13.40
C LYS A 183 24.25 -2.49 -12.13
N THR A 184 25.30 -2.69 -11.35
CA THR A 184 25.27 -3.50 -10.13
C THR A 184 24.46 -2.82 -9.04
N LEU A 185 24.66 -1.51 -8.82
CA LEU A 185 23.88 -0.73 -7.88
C LEU A 185 22.40 -0.68 -8.28
N ALA A 186 22.08 -0.44 -9.55
CA ALA A 186 20.70 -0.47 -10.04
C ALA A 186 20.05 -1.85 -9.81
N THR A 187 20.78 -2.94 -10.09
CA THR A 187 20.26 -4.30 -9.89
C THR A 187 19.94 -4.56 -8.42
N LEU A 188 20.84 -4.16 -7.50
CA LEU A 188 20.62 -4.27 -6.06
C LEU A 188 19.39 -3.46 -5.62
N ARG A 189 19.32 -2.18 -6.02
CA ARG A 189 18.19 -1.30 -5.68
C ARG A 189 16.86 -1.78 -6.26
N ILE A 190 16.86 -2.40 -7.44
CA ILE A 190 15.66 -3.02 -8.05
C ILE A 190 15.18 -4.24 -7.26
N GLN A 191 16.08 -4.98 -6.61
CA GLN A 191 15.70 -6.09 -5.73
C GLN A 191 15.09 -5.59 -4.41
N GLU A 192 15.60 -4.47 -3.90
CA GLU A 192 15.16 -3.82 -2.65
C GLU A 192 14.01 -2.81 -2.85
N ILE A 193 13.59 -2.55 -4.11
CA ILE A 193 12.73 -1.40 -4.46
C ILE A 193 11.42 -1.33 -3.69
N PHE A 194 10.84 -2.47 -3.33
CA PHE A 194 9.60 -2.49 -2.56
C PHE A 194 9.82 -1.96 -1.14
N ASP A 195 10.93 -2.34 -0.50
CA ASP A 195 11.26 -1.90 0.85
C ASP A 195 11.75 -0.44 0.85
N ILE A 196 12.50 -0.03 -0.19
CA ILE A 196 12.84 1.38 -0.41
C ILE A 196 11.58 2.25 -0.46
N ILE A 197 10.53 1.82 -1.16
CA ILE A 197 9.27 2.60 -1.25
C ILE A 197 8.52 2.64 0.08
N ILE A 198 8.60 1.59 0.90
CA ILE A 198 8.00 1.60 2.25
C ILE A 198 8.70 2.61 3.15
N ASP A 199 10.02 2.70 3.05
CA ASP A 199 10.88 3.55 3.88
C ASP A 199 10.92 5.02 3.42
N PHE A 200 10.19 5.36 2.36
CA PHE A 200 10.06 6.74 1.88
C PHE A 200 9.32 7.58 2.94
N PRO A 201 9.83 8.77 3.35
CA PRO A 201 10.76 9.64 2.61
C PRO A 201 12.25 9.50 2.94
N GLU A 202 12.66 8.72 3.95
CA GLU A 202 14.06 8.61 4.38
C GLU A 202 14.95 8.03 3.26
N SER A 203 14.39 7.09 2.50
CA SER A 203 15.03 6.42 1.37
C SER A 203 15.17 7.24 0.07
N GLN A 204 14.85 8.55 0.08
CA GLN A 204 14.84 9.39 -1.13
C GLN A 204 16.19 9.38 -1.88
N LYS A 205 17.32 9.32 -1.16
CA LYS A 205 18.66 9.32 -1.76
C LYS A 205 18.95 8.08 -2.60
N ALA A 206 18.45 6.92 -2.18
CA ALA A 206 18.53 5.70 -3.00
C ALA A 206 17.76 5.81 -4.32
N LEU A 207 16.65 6.55 -4.35
CA LEU A 207 15.85 6.79 -5.56
C LEU A 207 16.56 7.76 -6.53
N GLU A 208 17.22 8.79 -6.00
CA GLU A 208 18.05 9.72 -6.77
C GLU A 208 19.24 8.98 -7.44
N ASP A 209 19.91 8.09 -6.71
CA ASP A 209 20.97 7.23 -7.27
C ASP A 209 20.44 6.27 -8.34
N LEU A 210 19.30 5.64 -8.08
CA LEU A 210 18.66 4.72 -9.03
C LEU A 210 18.27 5.45 -10.32
N LYS A 211 17.77 6.69 -10.22
CA LYS A 211 17.48 7.54 -11.38
C LYS A 211 18.72 7.73 -12.25
N GLU A 212 19.85 8.13 -11.66
CA GLU A 212 21.09 8.33 -12.41
C GLU A 212 21.59 7.02 -13.05
N CYS A 213 21.51 5.91 -12.32
CA CYS A 213 21.92 4.60 -12.84
C CYS A 213 21.05 4.16 -14.03
N LEU A 214 19.73 4.38 -13.98
CA LEU A 214 18.80 4.01 -15.06
C LEU A 214 18.95 4.86 -16.32
N GLN A 215 19.55 6.06 -16.23
CA GLN A 215 19.92 6.83 -17.43
C GLN A 215 21.07 6.18 -18.21
N ARG A 216 21.92 5.40 -17.52
CA ARG A 216 23.08 4.72 -18.12
C ARG A 216 22.79 3.27 -18.48
N VAL A 217 21.86 2.62 -17.79
CA VAL A 217 21.62 1.17 -17.86
C VAL A 217 20.19 0.86 -18.28
N ASP A 218 20.02 -0.08 -19.20
CA ASP A 218 18.72 -0.53 -19.68
C ASP A 218 18.05 -1.55 -18.73
N HIS A 219 17.62 -1.11 -17.54
CA HIS A 219 16.97 -1.95 -16.51
C HIS A 219 15.54 -1.50 -16.15
N ARG A 220 14.97 -0.58 -16.94
CA ARG A 220 13.60 -0.06 -16.74
C ARG A 220 12.54 -1.17 -16.73
N SER A 221 12.65 -2.15 -17.64
CA SER A 221 11.74 -3.30 -17.73
C SER A 221 11.87 -4.23 -16.52
N GLN A 222 13.08 -4.49 -16.07
CA GLN A 222 13.38 -5.31 -14.88
C GLN A 222 12.81 -4.67 -13.61
N LEU A 223 12.91 -3.35 -13.47
CA LEU A 223 12.30 -2.60 -12.36
C LEU A 223 10.78 -2.83 -12.32
N VAL A 224 10.10 -2.66 -13.46
CA VAL A 224 8.65 -2.88 -13.56
C VAL A 224 8.29 -4.32 -13.19
N GLN A 225 9.02 -5.31 -13.69
CA GLN A 225 8.74 -6.73 -13.41
C GLN A 225 8.97 -7.06 -11.93
N SER A 226 10.07 -6.60 -11.34
CA SER A 226 10.41 -6.80 -9.92
C SER A 226 9.32 -6.21 -9.02
N LEU A 227 8.99 -4.92 -9.23
CA LEU A 227 8.01 -4.21 -8.41
C LEU A 227 6.59 -4.76 -8.57
N ARG A 228 6.16 -5.14 -9.80
CA ARG A 228 4.87 -5.82 -10.00
C ARG A 228 4.80 -7.17 -9.28
N THR A 229 5.89 -7.92 -9.28
CA THR A 229 5.97 -9.22 -8.60
C THR A 229 5.91 -9.03 -7.08
N ALA A 230 6.64 -8.05 -6.54
CA ALA A 230 6.58 -7.69 -5.13
C ALA A 230 5.18 -7.22 -4.70
N ASN A 231 4.56 -6.32 -5.46
CA ASN A 231 3.20 -5.84 -5.18
C ASN A 231 2.17 -6.98 -5.15
N ARG A 232 2.22 -7.91 -6.12
CA ARG A 232 1.32 -9.08 -6.14
C ARG A 232 1.49 -9.98 -4.93
N ARG A 233 2.72 -10.15 -4.45
CA ARG A 233 3.04 -11.06 -3.35
C ARG A 233 2.79 -10.45 -1.97
N ARG A 234 3.12 -9.16 -1.79
CA ARG A 234 3.20 -8.49 -0.47
C ARG A 234 2.11 -7.45 -0.21
N LEU A 235 1.45 -6.92 -1.25
CA LEU A 235 0.48 -5.82 -1.11
C LEU A 235 -0.94 -6.23 -1.58
N LEU A 236 -1.04 -6.89 -2.73
CA LEU A 236 -2.32 -7.15 -3.41
C LEU A 236 -2.96 -8.48 -2.98
N HIS A 237 -3.11 -8.67 -1.66
CA HIS A 237 -3.73 -9.85 -1.06
C HIS A 237 -4.92 -9.48 -0.14
N PRO A 238 -5.89 -10.39 0.08
CA PRO A 238 -7.10 -10.10 0.85
C PRO A 238 -6.85 -9.64 2.29
N GLY A 239 -5.75 -10.06 2.92
CA GLY A 239 -5.41 -9.67 4.29
C GLY A 239 -4.85 -8.26 4.48
N ALA A 240 -4.54 -7.53 3.40
CA ALA A 240 -4.09 -6.14 3.51
C ALA A 240 -5.33 -5.24 3.69
N ASP A 241 -5.29 -4.18 4.47
CA ASP A 241 -6.40 -3.22 4.55
C ASP A 241 -6.36 -2.22 3.38
N THR A 242 -7.51 -1.65 3.04
CA THR A 242 -7.66 -0.82 1.82
C THR A 242 -6.86 0.47 1.95
N LYS A 243 -6.79 0.99 3.18
CA LYS A 243 -6.04 2.19 3.54
C LYS A 243 -4.53 1.98 3.32
N THR A 244 -3.95 0.88 3.81
CA THR A 244 -2.53 0.54 3.58
C THR A 244 -2.21 0.38 2.09
N ILE A 245 -3.10 -0.23 1.30
CA ILE A 245 -2.89 -0.33 -0.16
C ILE A 245 -2.84 1.05 -0.80
N LEU A 246 -3.75 1.96 -0.41
CA LEU A 246 -3.77 3.32 -0.92
C LEU A 246 -2.54 4.12 -0.46
N MET A 247 -2.14 4.03 0.81
CA MET A 247 -0.93 4.67 1.34
C MET A 247 0.32 4.21 0.57
N GLN A 248 0.49 2.90 0.41
CA GLN A 248 1.60 2.35 -0.36
C GLN A 248 1.52 2.78 -1.83
N TYR A 249 0.33 2.85 -2.43
CA TYR A 249 0.16 3.31 -3.80
C TYR A 249 0.58 4.79 -3.97
N VAL A 250 0.24 5.65 -2.99
CA VAL A 250 0.73 7.03 -2.92
C VAL A 250 2.26 7.07 -2.85
N SER A 251 2.88 6.28 -1.97
CA SER A 251 4.34 6.18 -1.89
C SER A 251 4.96 5.69 -3.20
N ILE A 252 4.36 4.71 -3.87
CA ILE A 252 4.79 4.25 -5.21
C ILE A 252 4.72 5.39 -6.23
N ILE A 253 3.64 6.18 -6.23
CA ILE A 253 3.50 7.34 -7.12
C ILE A 253 4.62 8.35 -6.87
N ARG A 254 4.87 8.72 -5.61
CA ARG A 254 5.92 9.68 -5.23
C ARG A 254 7.32 9.17 -5.62
N CYS A 255 7.65 7.94 -5.27
CA CYS A 255 8.96 7.35 -5.55
C CYS A 255 9.23 7.22 -7.05
N LEU A 256 8.25 6.72 -7.82
CA LEU A 256 8.44 6.53 -9.27
C LEU A 256 8.50 7.85 -10.03
N ARG A 257 7.92 8.95 -9.52
CA ARG A 257 8.10 10.30 -10.11
C ARG A 257 9.49 10.87 -9.92
N ILE A 258 10.18 10.49 -8.85
CA ILE A 258 11.59 10.86 -8.64
C ILE A 258 12.45 10.14 -9.69
N VAL A 259 12.24 8.83 -9.83
CA VAL A 259 13.01 7.95 -10.73
C VAL A 259 12.71 8.21 -12.21
N ASP A 260 11.45 8.45 -12.55
CA ASP A 260 10.95 8.63 -13.91
C ASP A 260 9.94 9.78 -13.96
N PRO A 261 10.40 11.04 -14.08
CA PRO A 261 9.52 12.21 -14.09
C PRO A 261 8.37 12.17 -15.11
N PRO A 262 8.54 11.63 -16.34
CA PRO A 262 7.43 11.45 -17.28
C PRO A 262 6.34 10.48 -16.78
N GLY A 263 6.65 9.56 -15.87
CA GLY A 263 5.67 8.64 -15.27
C GLY A 263 5.35 7.39 -16.11
N VAL A 264 6.18 7.04 -17.10
CA VAL A 264 6.03 5.83 -17.92
C VAL A 264 6.15 4.56 -17.05
N LEU A 265 7.11 4.54 -16.11
CA LEU A 265 7.27 3.42 -15.18
C LEU A 265 6.05 3.29 -14.27
N LEU A 266 5.55 4.42 -13.75
CA LEU A 266 4.37 4.46 -12.91
C LEU A 266 3.15 3.91 -13.65
N PHE A 267 2.94 4.29 -14.91
CA PHE A 267 1.84 3.78 -15.72
C PHE A 267 1.87 2.25 -15.84
N LYS A 268 3.04 1.66 -16.09
CA LYS A 268 3.23 0.20 -16.22
C LYS A 268 3.04 -0.56 -14.90
N VAL A 269 3.41 0.04 -13.78
CA VAL A 269 3.32 -0.56 -12.43
C VAL A 269 1.93 -0.38 -11.80
N ALA A 270 1.25 0.73 -12.12
CA ALA A 270 -0.01 1.10 -11.50
C ALA A 270 -1.18 0.20 -11.92
N ASP A 271 -1.23 -0.28 -13.17
CA ASP A 271 -2.39 -1.04 -13.70
C ASP A 271 -2.84 -2.21 -12.80
N PRO A 272 -1.98 -3.13 -12.32
CA PRO A 272 -2.38 -4.17 -11.39
C PRO A 272 -2.97 -3.67 -10.07
N ILE A 273 -2.46 -2.54 -9.55
CA ILE A 273 -2.95 -1.95 -8.29
C ILE A 273 -4.32 -1.33 -8.54
N ARG A 274 -4.46 -0.56 -9.64
CA ARG A 274 -5.72 0.05 -10.05
C ARG A 274 -6.80 -1.00 -10.28
N ARG A 275 -6.49 -2.11 -10.96
CA ARG A 275 -7.44 -3.22 -11.15
C ARG A 275 -7.83 -3.93 -9.86
N TYR A 276 -6.94 -3.96 -8.88
CA TYR A 276 -7.24 -4.54 -7.58
C TYR A 276 -8.13 -3.63 -6.71
N LEU A 277 -8.01 -2.31 -6.89
CA LEU A 277 -8.81 -1.30 -6.19
C LEU A 277 -10.16 -1.00 -6.87
N ARG A 278 -10.15 -0.94 -8.21
CA ARG A 278 -11.32 -0.72 -9.07
C ARG A 278 -12.12 -2.02 -9.09
N CYS A 279 -13.22 -2.04 -8.36
CA CYS A 279 -14.31 -3.01 -8.59
C CYS A 279 -14.63 -3.01 -10.09
N ALA A 280 -14.13 -4.01 -10.81
CA ALA A 280 -14.32 -4.09 -12.25
C ALA A 280 -15.47 -5.06 -12.50
N TYR A 281 -16.68 -4.50 -12.66
CA TYR A 281 -17.69 -5.12 -13.50
C TYR A 281 -17.18 -5.09 -14.95
N THR A 282 -16.25 -5.98 -15.29
CA THR A 282 -15.93 -6.24 -16.69
C THR A 282 -17.11 -6.99 -17.28
N ILE A 283 -17.93 -6.26 -18.01
CA ILE A 283 -18.83 -6.83 -19.03
C ILE A 283 -17.92 -7.33 -20.16
N ASP A 284 -17.27 -8.47 -19.93
CA ASP A 284 -16.75 -9.27 -21.03
C ASP A 284 -17.47 -10.62 -20.97
N TYR A 285 -18.32 -10.81 -21.97
CA TYR A 285 -18.88 -12.10 -22.33
C TYR A 285 -17.74 -13.13 -22.42
N CYS A 286 -17.68 -14.08 -21.49
CA CYS A 286 -17.29 -15.49 -21.67
C CYS A 286 -17.09 -16.18 -20.31
N GLU A 287 -17.93 -17.18 -20.06
CA GLU A 287 -17.82 -18.34 -19.13
C GLU A 287 -16.64 -18.44 -18.14
N ALA A 288 -16.46 -17.44 -17.26
CA ALA A 288 -15.59 -17.53 -16.07
C ALA A 288 -16.29 -16.96 -14.81
N TRP A 289 -17.62 -17.04 -14.78
CA TRP A 289 -18.48 -16.24 -13.91
C TRP A 289 -18.46 -16.63 -12.41
N LEU A 290 -17.74 -17.69 -12.00
CA LEU A 290 -17.76 -18.19 -10.62
C LEU A 290 -16.44 -18.02 -9.83
N ILE A 291 -15.34 -17.58 -10.45
CA ILE A 291 -14.02 -17.49 -9.78
C ILE A 291 -13.58 -16.04 -9.54
N LEU A 292 -14.22 -15.03 -10.14
CA LEU A 292 -13.80 -13.63 -10.07
C LEU A 292 -14.60 -12.72 -9.12
N ARG A 293 -15.43 -13.26 -8.21
CA ARG A 293 -16.23 -12.46 -7.24
C ARG A 293 -15.54 -12.14 -5.91
N VAL A 294 -14.26 -12.49 -5.72
CA VAL A 294 -13.60 -12.44 -4.39
C VAL A 294 -12.64 -11.24 -4.21
N ARG A 295 -12.62 -10.27 -5.13
CA ARG A 295 -11.62 -9.18 -5.12
C ARG A 295 -12.21 -7.77 -5.15
N ASP A 296 -13.44 -7.59 -4.71
CA ASP A 296 -14.06 -6.26 -4.66
C ASP A 296 -13.76 -5.55 -3.32
N ARG A 297 -13.25 -4.31 -3.42
CA ARG A 297 -13.05 -3.40 -2.28
C ARG A 297 -14.00 -2.20 -2.38
N PRO A 298 -15.27 -2.36 -1.97
CA PRO A 298 -16.29 -1.31 -2.11
C PRO A 298 -15.98 -0.07 -1.27
N ASP A 299 -15.13 -0.20 -0.25
CA ASP A 299 -14.69 0.83 0.67
C ASP A 299 -13.59 1.75 0.09
N THR A 300 -13.00 1.42 -1.06
CA THR A 300 -11.89 2.20 -1.65
C THR A 300 -12.25 3.67 -1.87
N ILE A 301 -13.42 3.95 -2.45
CA ILE A 301 -13.87 5.33 -2.70
C ILE A 301 -14.04 6.07 -1.39
N ARG A 302 -14.66 5.42 -0.39
CA ARG A 302 -14.86 5.98 0.95
C ARG A 302 -13.54 6.32 1.62
N CYS A 303 -12.52 5.44 1.53
CA CYS A 303 -11.19 5.72 2.07
C CYS A 303 -10.51 6.92 1.38
N ILE A 304 -10.59 7.01 0.05
CA ILE A 304 -10.03 8.15 -0.70
C ILE A 304 -10.74 9.44 -0.30
N VAL A 305 -12.06 9.45 -0.25
CA VAL A 305 -12.87 10.62 0.12
C VAL A 305 -12.62 11.04 1.58
N ALA A 306 -12.57 10.09 2.51
CA ALA A 306 -12.27 10.37 3.91
C ALA A 306 -10.90 11.05 4.07
N SER A 307 -9.89 10.56 3.34
CA SER A 307 -8.58 11.20 3.33
C SER A 307 -8.58 12.60 2.70
N LEU A 308 -9.40 12.85 1.67
CA LEU A 308 -9.50 14.18 1.04
C LEU A 308 -10.15 15.23 1.94
N VAL A 309 -11.14 14.83 2.73
CA VAL A 309 -11.82 15.71 3.69
C VAL A 309 -11.01 15.82 4.99
N GLY A 310 -10.06 14.91 5.21
CA GLY A 310 -9.23 14.81 6.41
C GLY A 310 -10.06 14.36 7.62
N ASP A 311 -9.70 13.24 8.22
CA ASP A 311 -10.17 12.90 9.57
C ASP A 311 -9.20 13.57 10.55
N GLY A 312 -9.72 14.47 11.39
CA GLY A 312 -8.92 15.50 12.07
C GLY A 312 -8.04 15.07 13.20
N GLU A 313 -7.79 13.78 13.33
CA GLU A 313 -7.18 13.21 14.53
C GLU A 313 -6.01 12.27 14.22
N SER A 314 -5.81 11.82 12.98
CA SER A 314 -4.83 10.76 12.69
C SER A 314 -3.54 11.19 12.00
N GLY A 315 -3.40 12.44 11.53
CA GLY A 315 -2.19 12.89 10.81
C GLY A 315 -1.86 12.09 9.53
N ASP A 316 -2.78 11.23 9.10
CA ASP A 316 -2.57 10.20 8.07
C ASP A 316 -3.31 10.60 6.79
N SER A 317 -2.96 11.77 6.28
CA SER A 317 -3.46 12.26 5.00
C SER A 317 -2.69 11.57 3.87
N LEU A 318 -3.41 10.95 2.93
CA LEU A 318 -2.85 10.40 1.68
C LEU A 318 -2.16 11.47 0.81
N VAL A 319 -2.34 12.75 1.14
CA VAL A 319 -1.88 13.89 0.34
C VAL A 319 -1.21 14.90 1.25
N ASP A 320 -0.07 15.42 0.80
CA ASP A 320 0.62 16.49 1.52
C ASP A 320 -0.22 17.78 1.43
N GLU A 321 -0.40 18.47 2.55
CA GLU A 321 -1.13 19.75 2.60
C GLU A 321 -0.46 20.84 1.73
N ASN A 322 0.83 20.65 1.39
CA ASN A 322 1.61 21.57 0.57
C ASN A 322 1.49 21.34 -0.95
N GLU A 323 0.80 20.29 -1.42
CA GLU A 323 0.60 20.08 -2.86
C GLU A 323 -0.33 21.17 -3.44
N PRO A 324 0.06 21.82 -4.58
CA PRO A 324 -0.77 22.84 -5.19
C PRO A 324 -2.13 22.25 -5.59
N ILE A 325 -3.22 22.90 -5.19
CA ILE A 325 -4.57 22.42 -5.48
C ILE A 325 -4.90 22.71 -6.94
N GLN A 326 -4.81 21.68 -7.79
CA GLN A 326 -5.19 21.80 -9.19
C GLN A 326 -6.58 21.22 -9.48
N PRO A 327 -7.32 21.79 -10.44
CA PRO A 327 -8.54 21.18 -10.94
C PRO A 327 -8.29 19.76 -11.44
N LEU A 328 -9.24 18.84 -11.23
CA LEU A 328 -9.23 17.51 -11.86
C LEU A 328 -9.53 17.69 -13.35
N GLN A 329 -8.56 18.20 -14.11
CA GLN A 329 -8.69 18.55 -15.51
C GLN A 329 -9.16 17.33 -16.32
N GLN A 330 -10.11 17.57 -17.22
CA GLN A 330 -10.31 16.71 -18.40
C GLN A 330 -9.06 16.82 -19.27
N ALA A 331 -8.68 15.73 -19.94
CA ALA A 331 -7.55 15.69 -20.87
C ALA A 331 -7.55 16.93 -21.77
N GLN A 332 -6.66 17.89 -21.50
CA GLN A 332 -6.46 19.00 -22.42
C GLN A 332 -5.79 18.42 -23.66
N MET A 333 -6.25 18.84 -24.83
CA MET A 333 -5.53 18.57 -26.08
C MET A 333 -4.12 19.13 -25.94
N ASP A 334 -3.13 18.36 -26.37
CA ASP A 334 -1.72 18.79 -26.35
C ASP A 334 -1.60 20.14 -27.06
N ASP A 335 -1.12 21.16 -26.34
CA ASP A 335 -0.74 22.42 -26.97
C ASP A 335 0.61 22.21 -27.64
N TYR A 336 0.58 21.70 -28.88
CA TYR A 336 1.78 21.50 -29.71
C TYR A 336 2.51 22.82 -30.03
N GLY A 337 1.99 23.99 -29.60
CA GLY A 337 2.64 25.28 -29.65
C GLY A 337 3.47 25.64 -28.41
N ASP A 338 3.45 24.83 -27.35
CA ASP A 338 4.22 25.06 -26.11
C ASP A 338 5.73 24.86 -26.37
N PRO A 339 6.59 25.89 -26.14
CA PRO A 339 8.04 25.78 -26.29
C PRO A 339 8.69 24.71 -25.39
N ASN A 340 8.01 24.28 -24.33
CA ASN A 340 8.46 23.26 -23.38
C ASN A 340 7.87 21.87 -23.68
N TRP A 341 7.19 21.69 -24.82
CA TRP A 341 6.65 20.39 -25.21
C TRP A 341 7.76 19.43 -25.63
N GLU A 342 7.77 18.24 -25.03
CA GLU A 342 8.68 17.14 -25.38
C GLU A 342 7.86 15.93 -25.87
N PRO A 343 8.32 15.23 -26.92
CA PRO A 343 7.64 14.04 -27.44
C PRO A 343 7.68 12.88 -26.44
N GLU A 344 6.72 11.97 -26.56
CA GLU A 344 6.64 10.80 -25.68
C GLU A 344 7.86 9.88 -25.82
N PRO A 345 8.39 9.34 -24.70
CA PRO A 345 9.48 8.37 -24.73
C PRO A 345 9.12 7.11 -25.54
N ILE A 346 10.12 6.50 -26.19
CA ILE A 346 9.93 5.30 -27.03
C ILE A 346 9.37 4.08 -26.26
N ASP A 347 9.56 4.03 -24.94
CA ASP A 347 9.06 2.96 -24.08
C ASP A 347 7.64 3.21 -23.56
N ALA A 348 7.02 4.34 -23.92
CA ALA A 348 5.61 4.63 -23.66
C ALA A 348 4.71 3.66 -24.44
N GLY A 349 3.68 3.13 -23.77
CA GLY A 349 2.66 2.32 -24.44
C GLY A 349 1.71 3.19 -25.27
N PRO A 350 0.91 2.62 -26.19
CA PRO A 350 -0.03 3.39 -27.02
C PRO A 350 -1.10 4.15 -26.21
N GLU A 351 -1.42 3.63 -25.02
CA GLU A 351 -2.35 4.20 -24.03
C GLU A 351 -1.69 5.20 -23.07
N PHE A 352 -0.37 5.33 -23.11
CA PHE A 352 0.31 6.34 -22.35
C PHE A 352 0.05 7.69 -23.02
N ARG A 353 -0.29 8.67 -22.21
CA ARG A 353 -0.25 10.06 -22.58
C ARG A 353 0.68 10.74 -21.61
N ALA A 354 1.63 11.51 -22.12
CA ALA A 354 2.46 12.39 -21.32
C ALA A 354 1.59 13.53 -20.74
N ASN A 355 0.62 13.18 -19.89
CA ASN A 355 -0.06 14.19 -19.10
C ASN A 355 1.01 14.86 -18.24
N ARG A 356 0.99 16.19 -18.23
CA ARG A 356 1.68 16.99 -17.20
C ARG A 356 1.47 16.34 -15.83
N PRO A 357 2.47 16.40 -14.92
CA PRO A 357 2.45 15.68 -13.66
C PRO A 357 1.11 15.89 -12.94
N SER A 358 0.23 14.89 -13.06
CA SER A 358 -1.11 14.98 -12.49
C SER A 358 -0.99 14.89 -10.98
N ASP A 359 -1.70 15.69 -10.19
CA ASP A 359 -1.65 15.55 -8.73
C ASP A 359 -1.92 14.10 -8.30
N ILE A 360 -1.43 13.69 -7.13
CA ILE A 360 -1.66 12.34 -6.60
C ILE A 360 -3.17 12.05 -6.55
N ILE A 361 -3.97 13.04 -6.14
CA ILE A 361 -5.43 12.97 -6.11
C ILE A 361 -6.00 12.72 -7.50
N SER A 362 -5.50 13.39 -8.53
CA SER A 362 -5.93 13.16 -9.91
C SER A 362 -5.63 11.72 -10.35
N THR A 363 -4.48 11.19 -9.95
CA THR A 363 -4.11 9.79 -10.20
C THR A 363 -5.03 8.81 -9.46
N LEU A 364 -5.42 9.11 -8.22
CA LEU A 364 -6.35 8.29 -7.42
C LEU A 364 -7.79 8.35 -7.96
N VAL A 365 -8.26 9.53 -8.38
CA VAL A 365 -9.58 9.70 -8.99
C VAL A 365 -9.64 9.02 -10.35
N SER A 366 -8.56 9.03 -11.14
CA SER A 366 -8.47 8.31 -12.43
C SER A 366 -8.55 6.79 -12.30
N ILE A 367 -8.51 6.25 -11.07
CA ILE A 367 -8.83 4.86 -10.84
C ILE A 367 -10.28 4.60 -11.26
N TYR A 368 -11.20 5.55 -11.25
CA TYR A 368 -12.58 5.32 -11.70
C TYR A 368 -12.93 6.20 -12.90
N ASP A 369 -13.74 5.65 -13.81
CA ASP A 369 -14.14 6.36 -15.03
C ASP A 369 -15.17 7.47 -14.74
N SER A 370 -15.99 7.30 -13.68
CA SER A 370 -17.01 8.27 -13.28
C SER A 370 -16.64 8.99 -11.98
N LYS A 371 -16.60 10.32 -12.05
CA LYS A 371 -16.44 11.21 -10.90
C LYS A 371 -17.71 11.26 -10.02
N GLU A 372 -18.87 10.82 -10.53
CA GLU A 372 -20.14 10.88 -9.79
C GLU A 372 -20.16 9.99 -8.56
N LEU A 373 -19.44 8.86 -8.59
CA LEU A 373 -19.34 7.95 -7.45
C LEU A 373 -18.62 8.63 -6.27
N PHE A 374 -17.56 9.40 -6.54
CA PHE A 374 -16.87 10.18 -5.54
C PHE A 374 -17.76 11.27 -4.95
N VAL A 375 -18.53 11.97 -5.79
CA VAL A 375 -19.46 13.02 -5.34
C VAL A 375 -20.56 12.44 -4.45
N LYS A 376 -21.13 11.29 -4.80
CA LYS A 376 -22.16 10.62 -3.98
C LYS A 376 -21.59 10.18 -2.62
N GLU A 377 -20.42 9.55 -2.59
CA GLU A 377 -19.81 9.14 -1.31
C GLU A 377 -19.41 10.36 -0.48
N LEU A 378 -18.92 11.43 -1.11
CA LEU A 378 -18.64 12.70 -0.44
C LEU A 378 -19.91 13.31 0.19
N GLN A 379 -21.05 13.28 -0.51
CA GLN A 379 -22.33 13.74 0.06
C GLN A 379 -22.73 12.92 1.29
N VAL A 380 -22.59 11.60 1.23
CA VAL A 380 -22.88 10.70 2.37
C VAL A 380 -21.96 10.99 3.55
N LEU A 381 -20.65 11.09 3.32
CA LEU A 381 -19.66 11.35 4.36
C LEU A 381 -19.85 12.74 4.98
N LEU A 382 -20.10 13.76 4.16
CA LEU A 382 -20.38 15.11 4.63
C LEU A 382 -21.67 15.14 5.45
N ALA A 383 -22.75 14.48 5.01
CA ALA A 383 -23.99 14.41 5.76
C ALA A 383 -23.78 13.82 7.16
N GLN A 384 -23.04 12.71 7.24
CA GLN A 384 -22.71 12.07 8.52
C GLN A 384 -21.92 13.01 9.44
N ARG A 385 -20.91 13.71 8.90
CA ARG A 385 -20.10 14.65 9.67
C ARG A 385 -20.89 15.86 10.13
N LEU A 386 -21.67 16.49 9.26
CA LEU A 386 -22.48 17.67 9.61
C LEU A 386 -23.51 17.38 10.70
N LEU A 387 -24.13 16.20 10.69
CA LEU A 387 -25.08 15.79 11.72
C LEU A 387 -24.41 15.43 13.05
N ALA A 388 -23.13 15.04 13.03
CA ALA A 388 -22.37 14.72 14.24
C ALA A 388 -21.84 15.98 14.97
N ILE A 389 -21.75 17.12 14.28
CA ILE A 389 -21.25 18.39 14.84
C ILE A 389 -22.30 18.96 15.83
N LYS A 390 -21.94 19.04 17.12
CA LYS A 390 -22.81 19.56 18.19
C LYS A 390 -22.53 21.01 18.56
N ASP A 391 -21.31 21.50 18.34
CA ASP A 391 -20.85 22.86 18.69
C ASP A 391 -21.23 23.90 17.62
N GLY A 392 -21.71 23.46 16.46
CA GLY A 392 -22.12 24.32 15.35
C GLY A 392 -20.96 25.06 14.70
N ASN A 393 -19.73 24.53 14.84
CA ASN A 393 -18.55 25.01 14.15
C ASN A 393 -18.39 24.23 12.82
N PHE A 394 -18.72 24.89 11.71
CA PHE A 394 -18.65 24.30 10.37
C PHE A 394 -17.49 24.86 9.54
N ASP A 395 -16.54 25.58 10.15
CA ASP A 395 -15.47 26.28 9.42
C ASP A 395 -14.54 25.30 8.70
N ARG A 396 -14.29 24.15 9.30
CA ARG A 396 -13.48 23.09 8.73
C ARG A 396 -14.14 22.48 7.51
N GLU A 397 -15.39 22.06 7.62
CA GLU A 397 -16.18 21.48 6.54
C GLU A 397 -16.37 22.49 5.40
N ARG A 398 -16.53 23.78 5.72
CA ARG A 398 -16.56 24.87 4.75
C ARG A 398 -15.24 24.97 3.98
N ARG A 399 -14.09 25.00 4.67
CA ARG A 399 -12.77 25.03 4.03
C ARG A 399 -12.56 23.83 3.10
N ASN A 400 -12.92 22.63 3.57
CA ASN A 400 -12.79 21.40 2.80
C ASN A 400 -13.62 21.44 1.51
N ILE A 401 -14.85 21.94 1.58
CA ILE A 401 -15.70 22.09 0.39
C ILE A 401 -15.09 23.09 -0.60
N GLU A 402 -14.56 24.22 -0.16
CA GLU A 402 -13.90 25.18 -1.07
C GLU A 402 -12.68 24.55 -1.79
N ILE A 403 -11.87 23.76 -1.09
CA ILE A 403 -10.76 23.00 -1.71
C ILE A 403 -11.30 22.01 -2.76
N LEU A 404 -12.38 21.30 -2.43
CA LEU A 404 -12.98 20.33 -3.33
C LEU A 404 -13.66 20.98 -4.53
N LYS A 405 -14.19 22.22 -4.42
CA LYS A 405 -14.73 22.98 -5.56
C LYS A 405 -13.68 23.27 -6.60
N ILE A 406 -12.47 23.63 -6.18
CA ILE A 406 -11.34 23.82 -7.09
C ILE A 406 -11.06 22.52 -7.86
N ARG A 407 -11.14 21.37 -7.19
CA ARG A 407 -10.83 20.05 -7.78
C ARG A 407 -11.95 19.50 -8.68
N PHE A 408 -13.18 19.38 -8.17
CA PHE A 408 -14.31 18.72 -8.85
C PHE A 408 -15.19 19.69 -9.67
N GLY A 409 -15.05 20.99 -9.46
CA GLY A 409 -15.90 22.03 -10.03
C GLY A 409 -17.13 22.33 -9.16
N GLU A 410 -17.64 23.56 -9.31
CA GLU A 410 -18.75 24.09 -8.51
C GLU A 410 -20.06 23.33 -8.73
N ALA A 411 -20.39 23.00 -9.99
CA ALA A 411 -21.64 22.30 -10.33
C ALA A 411 -21.77 20.92 -9.65
N ALA A 412 -20.65 20.20 -9.50
CA ALA A 412 -20.65 18.88 -8.87
C ALA A 412 -20.89 18.94 -7.34
N LEU A 413 -20.53 20.06 -6.70
CA LEU A 413 -20.61 20.23 -5.24
C LEU A 413 -21.77 21.11 -4.78
N GLN A 414 -22.60 21.58 -5.70
CA GLN A 414 -23.78 22.39 -5.39
C GLN A 414 -24.65 21.78 -4.27
N VAL A 415 -24.84 20.45 -4.29
CA VAL A 415 -25.61 19.73 -3.26
C VAL A 415 -24.95 19.86 -1.88
N CYS A 416 -23.62 19.66 -1.80
CA CYS A 416 -22.85 19.81 -0.56
C CYS A 416 -22.90 21.24 -0.01
N GLU A 417 -22.92 22.25 -0.87
CA GLU A 417 -23.08 23.65 -0.47
C GLU A 417 -24.46 23.93 0.12
N VAL A 418 -25.52 23.37 -0.49
CA VAL A 418 -26.87 23.48 0.05
C VAL A 418 -26.94 22.83 1.43
N MET A 419 -26.29 21.67 1.63
CA MET A 419 -26.22 21.03 2.95
C MET A 419 -25.54 21.92 4.01
N LEU A 420 -24.44 22.60 3.67
CA LEU A 420 -23.80 23.57 4.58
C LEU A 420 -24.68 24.80 4.86
N ARG A 421 -25.36 25.32 3.84
CA ARG A 421 -26.31 26.41 4.01
C ARG A 421 -27.46 25.99 4.92
N ASP A 422 -27.99 24.78 4.75
CA ASP A 422 -29.03 24.22 5.61
C ASP A 422 -28.61 24.21 7.08
N MET A 423 -27.36 23.83 7.40
CA MET A 423 -26.85 23.89 8.78
C MET A 423 -26.84 25.31 9.35
N THR A 424 -26.39 26.28 8.55
CA THR A 424 -26.35 27.70 8.95
C THR A 424 -27.76 28.27 9.12
N ASP A 425 -28.65 27.97 8.18
CA ASP A 425 -30.06 28.40 8.17
C ASP A 425 -30.86 27.72 9.29
N SER A 426 -30.52 26.46 9.62
CA SER A 426 -31.08 25.74 10.75
C SER A 426 -30.77 26.46 12.06
N LYS A 427 -29.49 26.79 12.31
CA LYS A 427 -29.07 27.52 13.51
C LYS A 427 -29.77 28.87 13.62
N ARG A 428 -29.85 29.61 12.50
CA ARG A 428 -30.56 30.90 12.46
C ARG A 428 -32.06 30.74 12.73
N THR A 429 -32.68 29.69 12.19
CA THR A 429 -34.11 29.44 12.37
C THR A 429 -34.42 29.03 13.80
N ASP A 430 -33.62 28.12 14.39
CA ASP A 430 -33.75 27.72 15.79
C ASP A 430 -33.57 28.92 16.73
N GLN A 431 -32.52 29.72 16.57
CA GLN A 431 -32.30 30.94 17.36
C GLN A 431 -33.48 31.92 17.27
N HIS A 432 -34.10 32.07 16.10
CA HIS A 432 -35.26 32.94 15.96
C HIS A 432 -36.48 32.39 16.71
N ILE A 433 -36.78 31.10 16.59
CA ILE A 433 -37.90 30.46 17.28
C ILE A 433 -37.69 30.51 18.80
N GLN A 434 -36.48 30.20 19.26
CA GLN A 434 -36.07 30.26 20.67
C GLN A 434 -36.18 31.67 21.27
N SER A 435 -36.02 32.72 20.45
CA SER A 435 -36.18 34.11 20.91
C SER A 435 -37.65 34.50 21.14
N GLN A 436 -38.60 33.82 20.51
CA GLN A 436 -40.03 34.05 20.68
C GLN A 436 -40.56 33.27 21.88
N GLU A 437 -40.22 31.98 21.95
CA GLU A 437 -40.57 31.08 23.03
C GLU A 437 -39.38 30.18 23.36
N GLN A 438 -39.05 30.02 24.65
CA GLN A 438 -37.97 29.14 25.07
C GLN A 438 -38.41 27.68 24.99
N PHE A 439 -37.80 26.93 24.08
CA PHE A 439 -37.98 25.49 23.92
C PHE A 439 -36.75 24.74 24.41
N ILE A 440 -36.96 23.56 25.00
CA ILE A 440 -35.88 22.62 25.39
C ILE A 440 -35.30 21.91 24.15
N LEU A 441 -36.10 21.81 23.08
CA LEU A 441 -35.72 21.13 21.85
C LEU A 441 -34.92 22.05 20.92
N HIS A 442 -33.75 21.58 20.49
CA HIS A 442 -32.92 22.20 19.48
C HIS A 442 -32.83 21.31 18.23
N PRO A 443 -33.66 21.52 17.20
CA PRO A 443 -33.68 20.64 16.04
C PRO A 443 -32.72 21.11 14.93
N THR A 444 -32.05 20.15 14.30
CA THR A 444 -31.33 20.36 13.05
C THR A 444 -32.29 20.22 11.86
N ILE A 445 -32.59 21.34 11.21
CA ILE A 445 -33.54 21.44 10.10
C ILE A 445 -32.79 21.31 8.77
N ILE A 446 -33.10 20.27 8.01
CA ILE A 446 -32.44 19.96 6.73
C ILE A 446 -33.43 19.88 5.57
N SER A 447 -32.97 20.15 4.35
CA SER A 447 -33.78 20.00 3.14
C SER A 447 -33.88 18.54 2.69
N ARG A 448 -35.08 18.08 2.31
CA ARG A 448 -35.31 16.68 1.95
C ARG A 448 -34.59 16.23 0.66
N HIS A 449 -34.46 17.12 -0.31
CA HIS A 449 -34.01 16.76 -1.66
C HIS A 449 -32.50 16.87 -1.87
N PHE A 450 -31.79 17.62 -1.03
CA PHE A 450 -30.35 17.85 -1.17
C PHE A 450 -29.52 17.01 -0.19
N TRP A 451 -30.16 16.26 0.69
CA TRP A 451 -29.49 15.34 1.59
C TRP A 451 -29.55 13.91 1.04
N PRO A 452 -28.50 13.10 1.22
CA PRO A 452 -28.54 11.68 0.86
C PRO A 452 -29.66 10.97 1.63
N PRO A 453 -30.15 9.82 1.15
CA PRO A 453 -31.19 9.07 1.83
C PRO A 453 -30.71 8.63 3.21
N LEU A 454 -31.16 9.36 4.24
CA LEU A 454 -30.98 8.98 5.63
C LEU A 454 -31.93 7.80 5.93
N GLN A 455 -31.49 6.83 6.73
CA GLN A 455 -32.31 5.67 7.08
C GLN A 455 -33.69 6.13 7.56
N SER A 456 -34.77 5.47 7.16
CA SER A 456 -36.12 5.91 7.50
C SER A 456 -36.75 4.96 8.51
N SER A 457 -36.24 4.91 9.75
CA SER A 457 -37.03 4.33 10.83
C SER A 457 -38.00 5.40 11.31
N THR A 458 -39.25 5.32 10.87
CA THR A 458 -40.32 6.22 11.29
C THR A 458 -41.00 5.62 12.51
N PHE A 459 -40.57 6.06 13.69
CA PHE A 459 -41.29 5.80 14.93
C PHE A 459 -41.79 7.11 15.54
N LYS A 460 -42.89 7.02 16.28
CA LYS A 460 -43.53 8.20 16.88
C LYS A 460 -43.05 8.34 18.31
N MET A 461 -42.61 9.54 18.68
CA MET A 461 -42.28 9.83 20.07
C MET A 461 -43.56 9.81 20.93
N PRO A 462 -43.57 9.15 22.09
CA PRO A 462 -44.71 9.12 23.01
C PRO A 462 -44.71 10.31 23.98
N GLY A 463 -45.82 10.46 24.72
CA GLY A 463 -45.92 11.31 25.91
C GLY A 463 -45.47 12.75 25.72
N GLN A 464 -44.58 13.21 26.61
CA GLN A 464 -44.08 14.58 26.65
C GLN A 464 -43.26 14.94 25.40
N PHE A 465 -42.46 14.00 24.88
CA PHE A 465 -41.63 14.23 23.69
C PHE A 465 -42.47 14.58 22.46
N LYS A 466 -43.65 13.96 22.31
CA LYS A 466 -44.59 14.30 21.24
C LYS A 466 -45.06 15.74 21.34
N GLN A 467 -45.42 16.19 22.55
CA GLN A 467 -45.91 17.54 22.79
C GLN A 467 -44.82 18.58 22.53
N ILE A 468 -43.58 18.31 22.95
CA ILE A 468 -42.42 19.16 22.69
C ILE A 468 -42.20 19.31 21.17
N GLN A 469 -42.23 18.21 20.42
CA GLN A 469 -42.11 18.23 18.95
C GLN A 469 -43.25 19.01 18.28
N GLU A 470 -44.50 18.81 18.72
CA GLU A 470 -45.66 19.49 18.16
C GLU A 470 -45.69 20.99 18.46
N ASN A 471 -45.28 21.40 19.66
CA ASN A 471 -45.22 22.81 20.04
C ASN A 471 -44.16 23.55 19.23
N TYR A 472 -42.95 23.00 19.12
CA TYR A 472 -41.92 23.57 18.25
C TYR A 472 -42.38 23.64 16.78
N ALA A 473 -43.05 22.59 16.28
CA ALA A 473 -43.56 22.57 14.92
C ALA A 473 -44.63 23.64 14.65
N LYS A 474 -45.47 23.98 15.64
CA LYS A 474 -46.46 25.06 15.52
C LYS A 474 -45.78 26.42 15.36
N GLU A 475 -44.79 26.74 16.19
CA GLU A 475 -44.04 27.99 16.06
C GLU A 475 -43.24 28.06 14.76
N TYR A 476 -42.66 26.94 14.33
CA TYR A 476 -41.99 26.86 13.03
C TYR A 476 -42.93 27.21 11.87
N VAL A 477 -44.17 26.68 11.86
CA VAL A 477 -45.16 26.97 10.80
C VAL A 477 -45.61 28.43 10.84
N LYS A 478 -45.66 29.08 12.01
CA LYS A 478 -45.92 30.53 12.09
C LYS A 478 -44.80 31.34 11.43
N PHE A 479 -43.54 30.93 11.63
CA PHE A 479 -42.39 31.60 11.02
C PHE A 479 -42.24 31.30 9.52
N LYS A 480 -42.49 30.06 9.08
CA LYS A 480 -42.42 29.62 7.68
C LYS A 480 -43.72 28.92 7.26
N PRO A 481 -44.77 29.67 6.87
CA PRO A 481 -46.11 29.11 6.62
C PRO A 481 -46.19 28.22 5.37
N ASP A 482 -45.23 28.31 4.46
CA ASP A 482 -45.11 27.50 3.24
C ASP A 482 -44.46 26.12 3.48
N LYS A 483 -44.02 25.83 4.71
CA LYS A 483 -43.23 24.64 5.04
C LYS A 483 -43.81 23.86 6.21
N LYS A 484 -43.53 22.55 6.24
CA LYS A 484 -43.92 21.63 7.31
C LYS A 484 -42.72 20.76 7.72
N LEU A 485 -42.56 20.56 9.02
CA LEU A 485 -41.53 19.68 9.56
C LEU A 485 -41.95 18.20 9.48
N VAL A 486 -40.98 17.35 9.15
CA VAL A 486 -41.08 15.88 9.22
C VAL A 486 -39.91 15.40 10.07
N TRP A 487 -40.23 14.79 11.22
CA TRP A 487 -39.24 14.39 12.21
C TRP A 487 -38.52 13.10 11.82
N MET A 488 -37.19 13.13 11.90
CA MET A 488 -36.31 11.95 11.75
C MET A 488 -35.72 11.61 13.11
N SER A 489 -36.58 11.17 14.05
CA SER A 489 -36.23 11.04 15.47
C SER A 489 -35.03 10.13 15.72
N HIS A 490 -34.84 9.06 14.95
CA HIS A 490 -33.74 8.11 15.16
C HIS A 490 -32.31 8.69 15.03
N LEU A 491 -32.14 9.88 14.43
CA LEU A 491 -30.83 10.54 14.29
C LEU A 491 -30.51 11.53 15.42
N GLY A 492 -31.45 11.75 16.34
CA GLY A 492 -31.28 12.71 17.43
C GLY A 492 -30.43 12.17 18.58
N THR A 493 -30.25 12.99 19.60
CA THR A 493 -29.75 12.61 20.92
C THR A 493 -30.59 13.34 21.94
N ILE A 494 -30.96 12.67 23.04
CA ILE A 494 -31.76 13.26 24.12
C ILE A 494 -30.99 13.10 25.41
N ASN A 495 -30.78 14.21 26.10
CA ASN A 495 -30.32 14.24 27.49
C ASN A 495 -31.54 14.11 28.39
N LEU A 496 -31.55 13.10 29.25
CA LEU A 496 -32.65 12.78 30.15
C LEU A 496 -32.18 12.76 31.59
N GLU A 497 -33.05 13.23 32.48
CA GLU A 497 -32.97 12.98 33.91
C GLU A 497 -34.17 12.12 34.31
N VAL A 498 -33.92 10.90 34.76
CA VAL A 498 -34.94 9.95 35.20
C VAL A 498 -34.96 9.94 36.73
N GLU A 499 -36.01 10.50 37.32
CA GLU A 499 -36.22 10.50 38.77
C GLU A 499 -36.98 9.24 39.18
N LEU A 500 -36.31 8.37 39.95
CA LEU A 500 -36.86 7.16 40.57
C LEU A 500 -37.07 7.41 42.07
N ASP A 501 -37.71 6.48 42.78
CA ASP A 501 -38.10 6.69 44.19
C ASP A 501 -36.87 6.86 45.12
N ASP A 502 -35.71 6.28 44.76
CA ASP A 502 -34.48 6.28 45.54
C ASP A 502 -33.32 7.08 44.94
N ARG A 503 -33.33 7.35 43.63
CA ARG A 503 -32.22 7.97 42.90
C ARG A 503 -32.65 8.69 41.63
N THR A 504 -31.80 9.61 41.16
CA THR A 504 -31.93 10.24 39.85
C THR A 504 -30.84 9.73 38.92
N VAL A 505 -31.21 9.25 37.73
CA VAL A 505 -30.28 8.75 36.71
C VAL A 505 -30.25 9.71 35.54
N THR A 506 -29.09 10.30 35.27
CA THR A 506 -28.88 11.16 34.10
C THR A 506 -28.25 10.36 32.96
N ALA A 507 -28.80 10.47 31.75
CA ALA A 507 -28.34 9.69 30.61
C ALA A 507 -28.47 10.46 29.28
N ASP A 508 -27.43 10.38 28.46
CA ASP A 508 -27.47 10.80 27.06
C ASP A 508 -27.78 9.58 26.20
N VAL A 509 -29.01 9.52 25.67
CA VAL A 509 -29.50 8.35 24.94
C VAL A 509 -30.05 8.72 23.55
N PRO A 510 -30.08 7.77 22.61
CA PRO A 510 -30.80 7.99 21.36
C PRO A 510 -32.33 8.06 21.60
N PRO A 511 -33.10 8.61 20.64
CA PRO A 511 -34.52 8.90 20.89
C PRO A 511 -35.42 7.67 21.00
N LEU A 512 -34.96 6.49 20.56
CA LEU A 512 -35.73 5.25 20.70
C LEU A 512 -35.73 4.77 22.16
N GLU A 513 -34.57 4.80 22.80
CA GLU A 513 -34.35 4.51 24.20
C GLU A 513 -35.18 5.47 25.07
N ALA A 514 -35.15 6.77 24.74
CA ALA A 514 -35.97 7.79 25.39
C ALA A 514 -37.48 7.52 25.24
N ALA A 515 -37.93 7.12 24.05
CA ALA A 515 -39.33 6.80 23.79
C ALA A 515 -39.81 5.61 24.64
N PHE A 516 -38.97 4.58 24.79
CA PHE A 516 -39.32 3.41 25.59
C PHE A 516 -39.43 3.75 27.07
N ILE A 517 -38.47 4.49 27.64
CA ILE A 517 -38.53 4.82 29.08
C ILE A 517 -39.74 5.70 29.42
N GLU A 518 -40.16 6.59 28.53
CA GLU A 518 -41.39 7.38 28.70
C GLU A 518 -42.64 6.49 28.78
N LEU A 519 -42.71 5.38 28.03
CA LEU A 519 -43.84 4.44 28.13
C LEU A 519 -43.88 3.73 29.48
N PHE A 520 -42.72 3.46 30.09
CA PHE A 520 -42.64 2.89 31.44
C PHE A 520 -43.20 3.84 32.52
N SER A 521 -43.33 5.15 32.24
CA SER A 521 -44.05 6.07 33.15
C SER A 521 -45.55 5.77 33.26
N THR A 522 -46.14 5.13 32.24
CA THR A 522 -47.58 4.82 32.21
C THR A 522 -47.93 3.44 32.74
N LYS A 523 -47.00 2.48 32.63
CA LYS A 523 -47.17 1.08 33.02
C LYS A 523 -45.80 0.50 33.39
N ASP A 524 -45.72 -0.15 34.55
CA ASP A 524 -44.44 -0.62 35.12
C ASP A 524 -43.86 -1.86 34.40
N VAL A 525 -44.68 -2.66 33.72
CA VAL A 525 -44.27 -3.91 33.05
C VAL A 525 -44.71 -3.89 31.59
N TRP A 526 -43.76 -4.07 30.69
CA TRP A 526 -44.00 -4.12 29.26
C TRP A 526 -43.37 -5.34 28.62
N SER A 527 -43.98 -5.83 27.54
CA SER A 527 -43.34 -6.78 26.63
C SER A 527 -42.72 -6.05 25.44
N THR A 528 -41.69 -6.65 24.83
CA THR A 528 -41.03 -6.06 23.64
C THR A 528 -42.03 -5.86 22.51
N THR A 529 -42.95 -6.81 22.34
CA THR A 529 -43.99 -6.76 21.29
C THR A 529 -45.02 -5.65 21.55
N GLU A 530 -45.40 -5.40 22.80
CA GLU A 530 -46.28 -4.29 23.18
C GLU A 530 -45.60 -2.94 22.91
N LEU A 531 -44.33 -2.77 23.29
CA LEU A 531 -43.58 -1.53 23.06
C LEU A 531 -43.43 -1.21 21.58
N ILE A 532 -43.09 -2.20 20.75
CA ILE A 532 -43.00 -2.01 19.29
C ILE A 532 -44.35 -1.60 18.72
N LYS A 533 -45.46 -2.17 19.22
CA LYS A 533 -46.81 -1.83 18.76
C LYS A 533 -47.19 -0.38 19.09
N GLU A 534 -46.81 0.12 20.27
CA GLU A 534 -47.09 1.50 20.70
C GLU A 534 -46.24 2.54 19.97
N VAL A 535 -44.94 2.27 19.80
CA VAL A 535 -43.99 3.25 19.25
C VAL A 535 -43.94 3.23 17.70
N GLY A 536 -44.25 2.09 17.09
CA GLY A 536 -44.37 1.90 15.63
C GLY A 536 -43.32 0.98 15.02
N SER A 537 -43.24 0.94 13.67
CA SER A 537 -42.38 0.03 12.89
C SER A 537 -40.89 0.12 13.24
N ILE A 538 -40.47 -0.64 14.23
CA ILE A 538 -39.08 -0.81 14.69
C ILE A 538 -38.72 -2.29 14.60
N ASP A 539 -37.49 -2.60 14.23
CA ASP A 539 -36.98 -3.96 14.23
C ASP A 539 -36.75 -4.47 15.66
N ARG A 540 -37.03 -5.75 15.91
CA ARG A 540 -36.93 -6.33 17.25
C ARG A 540 -35.52 -6.23 17.83
N SER A 541 -34.48 -6.32 17.00
CA SER A 541 -33.07 -6.16 17.42
C SER A 541 -32.76 -4.77 17.97
N SER A 542 -33.21 -3.70 17.31
CA SER A 542 -33.06 -2.33 17.82
C SER A 542 -33.87 -2.10 19.09
N ALA A 543 -35.07 -2.69 19.19
CA ALA A 543 -35.88 -2.60 20.40
C ALA A 543 -35.18 -3.29 21.60
N ILE A 544 -34.61 -4.48 21.40
CA ILE A 544 -33.86 -5.19 22.45
C ILE A 544 -32.63 -4.38 22.87
N ARG A 545 -31.82 -3.89 21.91
CA ARG A 545 -30.65 -3.05 22.24
C ARG A 545 -31.05 -1.83 23.09
N ALA A 546 -32.14 -1.17 22.73
CA ALA A 546 -32.63 0.00 23.48
C ALA A 546 -33.02 -0.35 24.92
N LEU A 547 -33.66 -1.51 25.14
CA LEU A 547 -34.03 -2.00 26.47
C LEU A 547 -32.82 -2.48 27.27
N THR A 548 -31.83 -3.09 26.62
CA THR A 548 -30.56 -3.50 27.24
C THR A 548 -29.82 -2.29 27.80
N THR A 549 -29.76 -1.17 27.08
CA THR A 549 -29.15 0.08 27.57
C THR A 549 -29.74 0.51 28.92
N TRP A 550 -31.06 0.46 29.07
CA TRP A 550 -31.71 0.81 30.34
C TRP A 550 -31.58 -0.26 31.42
N THR A 551 -31.37 -1.52 31.03
CA THR A 551 -31.06 -2.60 31.96
C THR A 551 -29.63 -2.44 32.52
N GLU A 552 -28.68 -2.06 31.68
CA GLU A 552 -27.29 -1.75 32.07
C GLU A 552 -27.21 -0.50 32.97
N LEU A 553 -28.05 0.51 32.72
CA LEU A 553 -28.22 1.68 33.59
C LEU A 553 -28.98 1.35 34.89
N GLY A 554 -29.45 0.11 35.05
CA GLY A 554 -30.16 -0.39 36.22
C GLY A 554 -31.56 0.18 36.39
N VAL A 555 -32.14 0.79 35.36
CA VAL A 555 -33.50 1.37 35.39
C VAL A 555 -34.55 0.30 35.09
N LEU A 556 -34.23 -0.67 34.23
CA LEU A 556 -35.09 -1.80 33.89
C LEU A 556 -34.48 -3.13 34.37
N LYS A 557 -35.34 -4.13 34.56
CA LYS A 557 -34.95 -5.53 34.79
C LYS A 557 -35.70 -6.44 33.83
N GLU A 558 -34.97 -7.39 33.24
CA GLU A 558 -35.54 -8.46 32.41
C GLU A 558 -36.07 -9.56 33.35
N ASP A 559 -37.40 -9.69 33.46
CA ASP A 559 -38.03 -10.76 34.26
C ASP A 559 -38.12 -12.08 33.45
N SER A 560 -38.31 -11.98 32.13
CA SER A 560 -38.29 -13.11 31.18
C SER A 560 -37.89 -12.62 29.79
N ALA A 561 -37.58 -13.55 28.86
CA ALA A 561 -37.02 -13.25 27.53
C ALA A 561 -37.81 -12.26 26.64
N ASP A 562 -39.02 -11.86 27.02
CA ASP A 562 -39.81 -10.84 26.33
C ASP A 562 -40.52 -9.87 27.27
N SER A 563 -40.14 -9.81 28.56
CA SER A 563 -40.81 -8.97 29.57
C SER A 563 -39.80 -8.20 30.42
N PHE A 564 -40.00 -6.88 30.44
CA PHE A 564 -39.16 -5.93 31.16
C PHE A 564 -40.01 -5.18 32.19
N ARG A 565 -39.44 -5.00 33.39
CA ARG A 565 -40.07 -4.30 34.52
C ARG A 565 -39.23 -3.09 34.92
N LEU A 566 -39.91 -1.98 35.21
CA LEU A 566 -39.30 -0.78 35.79
C LEU A 566 -38.86 -1.02 37.24
N LEU A 567 -37.61 -0.70 37.55
CA LEU A 567 -37.08 -0.74 38.91
C LEU A 567 -37.25 0.64 39.57
N LYS A 568 -38.27 0.80 40.41
CA LYS A 568 -38.53 2.05 41.15
C LYS A 568 -37.53 2.32 42.27
N VAL A 569 -36.96 1.25 42.85
CA VAL A 569 -35.90 1.29 43.85
C VAL A 569 -34.80 0.34 43.38
N ALA A 570 -33.54 0.74 43.54
CA ALA A 570 -32.41 -0.12 43.23
C ALA A 570 -32.43 -1.38 44.10
N GLU A 571 -32.38 -2.56 43.48
CA GLU A 571 -32.10 -3.79 44.22
C GLU A 571 -30.63 -3.75 44.68
N GLU A 572 -30.36 -4.10 45.95
CA GLU A 572 -28.97 -4.27 46.42
C GLU A 572 -28.23 -5.21 45.47
N ALA A 573 -27.01 -4.83 45.09
CA ALA A 573 -26.14 -5.66 44.26
C ALA A 573 -25.83 -6.98 44.99
N GLY A 574 -26.70 -7.97 44.83
CA GLY A 574 -26.39 -9.36 45.12
C GLY A 574 -25.13 -9.76 44.36
N PRO A 575 -24.37 -10.76 44.85
CA PRO A 575 -23.06 -11.10 44.31
C PRO A 575 -23.19 -11.22 42.79
N SER A 576 -22.42 -10.38 42.09
CA SER A 576 -22.33 -10.37 40.64
C SER A 576 -22.17 -11.82 40.18
N MET A 577 -23.25 -12.39 39.67
CA MET A 577 -23.14 -13.57 38.82
C MET A 577 -22.21 -13.11 37.70
N PRO A 578 -21.10 -13.84 37.45
CA PRO A 578 -20.20 -13.47 36.37
C PRO A 578 -21.05 -13.31 35.13
N SER A 579 -20.73 -12.29 34.34
CA SER A 579 -21.17 -12.17 32.96
C SER A 579 -20.90 -13.51 32.28
N SER A 580 -21.91 -14.38 32.30
CA SER A 580 -22.05 -15.38 31.28
C SER A 580 -22.21 -14.54 30.03
N SER A 581 -21.12 -14.44 29.28
CA SER A 581 -21.20 -14.46 27.83
C SER A 581 -22.41 -15.33 27.49
N ARG A 582 -23.54 -14.68 27.19
CA ARG A 582 -24.63 -15.32 26.47
C ARG A 582 -23.96 -15.68 25.15
N THR A 583 -23.40 -16.88 25.08
CA THR A 583 -23.49 -17.65 23.85
C THR A 583 -24.96 -17.61 23.49
N ASP A 584 -25.25 -17.18 22.28
CA ASP A 584 -26.60 -17.17 21.69
C ASP A 584 -27.12 -18.63 21.61
N ASP A 585 -27.36 -19.28 22.75
CA ASP A 585 -27.97 -20.61 22.86
C ASP A 585 -29.48 -20.42 23.05
N ALA A 586 -30.08 -19.69 22.12
CA ALA A 586 -31.52 -19.69 21.85
C ALA A 586 -31.81 -19.35 20.38
N GLU A 587 -30.93 -19.70 19.45
CA GLU A 587 -31.35 -20.05 18.10
C GLU A 587 -31.28 -21.57 18.02
N GLN A 588 -32.42 -22.26 17.79
CA GLN A 588 -32.34 -23.63 17.29
C GLN A 588 -31.54 -23.57 16.00
N GLU A 589 -30.31 -24.04 16.08
CA GLU A 589 -29.36 -24.03 15.00
C GLU A 589 -30.00 -24.61 13.72
N PRO A 590 -29.92 -23.93 12.55
CA PRO A 590 -30.37 -24.49 11.27
C PRO A 590 -29.87 -25.92 10.94
N PRO A 591 -28.72 -26.43 11.42
CA PRO A 591 -28.29 -27.80 11.19
C PRO A 591 -29.29 -28.86 11.63
N VAL A 592 -30.01 -28.71 12.74
CA VAL A 592 -30.93 -29.76 13.23
C VAL A 592 -32.13 -29.94 12.28
N PHE A 593 -32.68 -28.83 11.78
CA PHE A 593 -33.79 -28.86 10.82
C PHE A 593 -33.32 -29.33 9.44
N ILE A 594 -32.16 -28.87 8.97
CA ILE A 594 -31.60 -29.27 7.67
C ILE A 594 -31.22 -30.76 7.70
N GLU A 595 -30.59 -31.24 8.77
CA GLU A 595 -30.29 -32.66 8.96
C GLU A 595 -31.58 -33.48 8.98
N GLY A 596 -32.59 -33.07 9.77
CA GLY A 596 -33.89 -33.73 9.78
C GLY A 596 -34.56 -33.79 8.40
N MET A 597 -34.48 -32.70 7.63
CA MET A 597 -35.01 -32.64 6.26
C MET A 597 -34.25 -33.56 5.31
N LEU A 598 -32.92 -33.53 5.32
CA LEU A 598 -32.08 -34.36 4.44
C LEU A 598 -32.10 -35.84 4.84
N LYS A 599 -32.36 -36.15 6.11
CA LYS A 599 -32.52 -37.52 6.63
C LYS A 599 -33.86 -38.11 6.24
N ASN A 600 -34.94 -37.32 6.30
CA ASN A 600 -36.30 -37.78 6.02
C ASN A 600 -36.69 -37.70 4.52
N LEU A 601 -36.22 -36.68 3.81
CA LEU A 601 -36.59 -36.41 2.41
C LEU A 601 -35.47 -36.74 1.41
N GLY A 602 -34.27 -37.09 1.91
CA GLY A 602 -33.14 -37.46 1.08
C GLY A 602 -32.47 -36.25 0.41
N THR A 603 -32.32 -36.30 -0.91
CA THR A 603 -31.64 -35.26 -1.70
C THR A 603 -32.56 -34.08 -2.01
N LEU A 604 -32.18 -32.87 -1.63
CA LEU A 604 -32.98 -31.66 -1.84
C LEU A 604 -32.17 -30.53 -2.52
N PRO A 605 -32.78 -29.75 -3.44
CA PRO A 605 -32.14 -28.55 -3.98
C PRO A 605 -32.19 -27.40 -2.95
N LEU A 606 -31.25 -26.47 -3.05
CA LEU A 606 -31.10 -25.36 -2.10
C LEU A 606 -32.38 -24.51 -1.96
N ASP A 607 -33.07 -24.24 -3.08
CA ASP A 607 -34.33 -23.48 -3.10
C ASP A 607 -35.43 -24.16 -2.27
N ARG A 608 -35.49 -25.49 -2.30
CA ARG A 608 -36.50 -26.27 -1.56
C ARG A 608 -36.16 -26.31 -0.08
N ILE A 609 -34.88 -26.37 0.27
CA ILE A 609 -34.42 -26.23 1.66
C ILE A 609 -34.80 -24.85 2.19
N GLN A 610 -34.54 -23.79 1.42
CA GLN A 610 -34.91 -22.41 1.77
C GLN A 610 -36.42 -22.23 1.94
N GLN A 611 -37.24 -22.77 1.03
CA GLN A 611 -38.70 -22.68 1.14
C GLN A 611 -39.25 -23.35 2.40
N MET A 612 -38.68 -24.48 2.79
CA MET A 612 -39.12 -25.22 3.99
C MET A 612 -38.62 -24.55 5.28
N LEU A 613 -37.39 -24.01 5.29
CA LEU A 613 -36.86 -23.26 6.44
C LEU A 613 -37.59 -21.94 6.68
N LYS A 614 -38.21 -21.32 5.65
CA LYS A 614 -39.09 -20.15 5.84
C LYS A 614 -40.28 -20.41 6.77
N PHE A 615 -40.69 -21.67 6.94
CA PHE A 615 -41.76 -22.05 7.87
C PHE A 615 -41.24 -22.43 9.26
N ALA A 616 -39.91 -22.48 9.46
CA ALA A 616 -39.31 -22.77 10.76
C ALA A 616 -39.29 -21.51 11.65
N PRO A 617 -39.66 -21.61 12.94
CA PRO A 617 -39.63 -20.49 13.86
C PRO A 617 -38.19 -20.00 14.06
N GLY A 618 -37.96 -18.69 13.89
CA GLY A 618 -36.64 -18.08 14.10
C GLY A 618 -35.74 -18.01 12.85
N TYR A 619 -36.15 -18.54 11.70
CA TYR A 619 -35.33 -18.48 10.48
C TYR A 619 -35.46 -17.13 9.76
N ASN A 620 -34.38 -16.34 9.74
CA ASN A 620 -34.30 -15.02 9.11
C ASN A 620 -33.28 -14.93 7.96
N ARG A 621 -32.65 -16.05 7.57
CA ARG A 621 -31.56 -16.07 6.57
C ARG A 621 -32.09 -16.03 5.13
N ASN A 622 -31.41 -15.25 4.29
CA ASN A 622 -31.67 -15.24 2.85
C ASN A 622 -31.05 -16.48 2.16
N ILE A 623 -31.39 -16.71 0.89
CA ILE A 623 -30.94 -17.92 0.18
C ILE A 623 -29.42 -17.97 -0.02
N GLU A 624 -28.76 -16.82 -0.09
CA GLU A 624 -27.30 -16.70 -0.24
C GLU A 624 -26.57 -17.05 1.07
N GLN A 625 -27.11 -16.62 2.20
CA GLN A 625 -26.64 -16.98 3.54
C GLN A 625 -26.84 -18.48 3.81
N LEU A 626 -27.97 -19.06 3.38
CA LEU A 626 -28.17 -20.52 3.43
C LEU A 626 -27.16 -21.25 2.55
N GLY A 627 -26.90 -20.76 1.34
CA GLY A 627 -25.90 -21.34 0.44
C GLY A 627 -24.50 -21.36 1.04
N THR A 628 -24.12 -20.27 1.71
CA THR A 628 -22.83 -20.14 2.40
C THR A 628 -22.74 -21.12 3.59
N PHE A 629 -23.83 -21.27 4.34
CA PHE A 629 -23.93 -22.23 5.44
C PHE A 629 -23.82 -23.69 4.96
N MET A 630 -24.54 -24.06 3.90
CA MET A 630 -24.49 -25.41 3.31
C MET A 630 -23.10 -25.75 2.75
N GLU A 631 -22.41 -24.76 2.19
CA GLU A 631 -21.04 -24.93 1.69
C GLU A 631 -20.01 -25.07 2.81
N ALA A 632 -20.21 -24.39 3.95
CA ALA A 632 -19.42 -24.60 5.17
C ALA A 632 -19.63 -26.03 5.71
N ALA A 633 -20.88 -26.49 5.83
CA ALA A 633 -21.20 -27.85 6.23
C ALA A 633 -20.64 -28.92 5.26
N ARG A 634 -20.49 -28.59 3.97
CA ARG A 634 -19.80 -29.45 2.99
C ARG A 634 -18.31 -29.57 3.28
N ARG A 635 -17.65 -28.48 3.66
CA ARG A 635 -16.21 -28.47 4.00
C ARG A 635 -15.94 -29.26 5.28
N GLU A 636 -16.88 -29.27 6.20
CA GLU A 636 -16.85 -30.06 7.43
C GLU A 636 -17.26 -31.53 7.22
N GLY A 637 -17.63 -31.92 5.99
CA GLY A 637 -17.96 -33.31 5.64
C GLY A 637 -19.36 -33.76 6.06
N LEU A 638 -20.22 -32.85 6.52
CA LEU A 638 -21.58 -33.17 7.01
C LEU A 638 -22.57 -33.40 5.84
N VAL A 639 -22.39 -32.69 4.72
CA VAL A 639 -23.25 -32.77 3.55
C VAL A 639 -22.45 -32.90 2.26
N THR A 640 -23.06 -33.47 1.22
CA THR A 640 -22.50 -33.57 -0.13
C THR A 640 -23.47 -32.98 -1.15
N VAL A 641 -22.91 -32.36 -2.20
CA VAL A 641 -23.69 -31.77 -3.29
C VAL A 641 -23.32 -32.42 -4.61
N LYS A 642 -24.33 -32.87 -5.36
CA LYS A 642 -24.17 -33.40 -6.72
C LYS A 642 -25.29 -32.85 -7.60
N ASP A 643 -24.94 -32.27 -8.74
CA ASP A 643 -25.89 -31.68 -9.70
C ASP A 643 -26.87 -30.67 -9.05
N GLY A 644 -26.37 -29.85 -8.10
CA GLY A 644 -27.18 -28.86 -7.37
C GLY A 644 -28.08 -29.42 -6.27
N MET A 645 -28.05 -30.74 -6.02
CA MET A 645 -28.83 -31.42 -4.99
C MET A 645 -27.96 -31.74 -3.78
N TRP A 646 -28.40 -31.31 -2.60
CA TRP A 646 -27.73 -31.51 -1.33
C TRP A 646 -28.23 -32.78 -0.65
N ARG A 647 -27.33 -33.56 -0.05
CA ARG A 647 -27.65 -34.73 0.78
C ARG A 647 -26.73 -34.81 1.99
N LEU A 648 -27.16 -35.48 3.06
CA LEU A 648 -26.26 -35.84 4.15
C LEU A 648 -25.14 -36.77 3.67
N HIS A 649 -23.92 -36.52 4.15
CA HIS A 649 -22.84 -37.48 4.03
C HIS A 649 -23.18 -38.68 4.92
N ARG A 650 -23.25 -39.88 4.35
CA ARG A 650 -23.41 -41.10 5.17
C ARG A 650 -22.00 -41.59 5.50
N GLU A 651 -21.75 -41.85 6.78
CA GLU A 651 -20.67 -42.77 7.17
C GLU A 651 -20.84 -44.13 6.48
#